data_AF-A0A2P7TN31-F1
#
_entry.id   AF-A0A2P7TN31-F1
#
_cell.length_a   1.000
_cell.length_b   1.000
_cell.length_c   1.000
_cell.angle_alpha   90.00
_cell.angle_beta   90.00
_cell.angle_gamma   90.00
#
_symmetry.space_group_name_H-M   'P 1'
#
loop_
_entity.id
_entity.type
_entity.pdbx_description
1 polymer ?
#
loop_
_entity_poly.entity_id
_entity_poly.type
_entity_poly.pdbx_seq_one_letter_code
_entity_poly.pdbx_strand_id
1 'polypeptide(L)'
;MPSYSMTTCCDGGCSPFPGWDNIYHTPDYIDGGLLTPSGDNEAMRMFTAYSEECTLSEGLITGVNVLPNKDYMLIYTRTGYGYPFLTGGSSNPFFASSFCSDCYFSYQDALTSSIDRLYIRLTNAVEIPWDLDVDIMCSPELSPPDDFVTITTTGLSSSPTAYSEANIDADIASGLPWYKNSLCFSTGASDNWDRLYFYPLVYSQAGWFIIDEIRLYEDDFPTIPATYYTCPGETITIGSSFCADEATDIEFQWEIFVSGSWQIIPGETQPQLTVTPINSSELYRLTRTLLPNPDAPILNNCIDAQVEITVNMVDIEEPVSSYQALACCLNNVDFLLDQSSSGLSQVYDNMAYIVQNSGQWSTATNELVNVFGTPSGGFININADIIIPRGIDLTLNSMQMYFGSQERIIVEPGASLTIGSGTILDAINCHVVSQGIRVIGPGWGNQRAILSDGLPNYGVLHLLTGSTNSRLEDAIIGIAGMFVPLFDVNNMASQIVAQQNVLCANPSDLLCQTLTPLVLQPATNSTAAQTTAGGVIQSQGGVISNCFQGINLSWYVNTAPLGTIASIIEGTSFYCSSSGLLYPFNVLPGIAPLQAEAGIYGETYSRLLIRNGNTLGTFLDGNLKYGIRGFSINSWTIENNQFQNCTVGLSLAGNTFSTANTYHVTRNVFTTCTFAIQVFGGRLNTNANTIQGLPGTLTPSFGITAVRSQLNIYNDQISNTYAAFVLLNNSWATNIVQECAVQNNRIGTWLIGNNDGLFLYCNQFINNTVPWLLQDDTAGAIAGMLDDQGNCDPSFPTPADNVFVNSVFPDITSFIADGFVYYHHPVPQLTPTIVDWGGATTTASPCPSGNTVSCSTWQEIPDGMVAGLDNEKFIDYVLLKKFWNYLLDEQDTVAAVGLLNSLETNLAIQLKIAIAMEQYNFAEVQTLKNTLPDTDEETLHYKQLLQLEITLHQSERTYTQLTPEEEILVRQIATTNTLTAMDARIILYTAYGEEIMFTLPQVPALVAEETGNWNIHFKTNATDLSGKVRVYPNPAKEKINIQIHLSEAVPTYLQIYDAKGTLIQQTVLSDSITTLTFNIAQWASGLYYYRIVSDKNTPLVGRFVVIDNH
;
A
#
# COMPACT_ATOMS: atom_id res chain seq x y z
N MET A 1 61.10 53.30 4.74
CA MET A 1 59.74 53.40 5.31
C MET A 1 59.71 54.58 6.29
N PRO A 2 58.69 55.45 6.29
CA PRO A 2 58.54 56.48 7.32
C PRO A 2 58.11 55.82 8.64
N SER A 3 58.72 56.23 9.75
CA SER A 3 58.37 55.79 11.10
C SER A 3 56.99 56.31 11.48
N TYR A 4 56.01 55.42 11.63
CA TYR A 4 54.75 55.70 12.31
C TYR A 4 54.86 55.30 13.79
N SER A 5 54.45 56.22 14.65
CA SER A 5 54.47 56.10 16.11
C SER A 5 53.27 55.28 16.58
N MET A 6 53.47 54.03 17.02
CA MET A 6 52.44 53.18 17.64
C MET A 6 52.18 53.58 19.10
N THR A 7 51.59 54.74 19.35
CA THR A 7 51.29 55.16 20.75
C THR A 7 49.91 55.78 20.96
N THR A 8 49.02 55.74 19.97
CA THR A 8 47.62 56.19 20.15
C THR A 8 46.70 55.37 19.26
N CYS A 9 46.24 54.21 19.75
CA CYS A 9 45.17 53.41 19.13
C CYS A 9 44.10 52.98 20.16
N CYS A 10 43.91 53.75 21.25
CA CYS A 10 42.85 53.48 22.22
C CYS A 10 41.72 54.53 22.24
N ASP A 11 41.77 55.56 21.39
CA ASP A 11 40.64 56.47 21.22
C ASP A 11 40.13 56.36 19.78
N GLY A 12 38.94 55.78 19.65
CA GLY A 12 38.37 55.19 18.44
C GLY A 12 38.48 56.02 17.16
N GLY A 13 38.98 55.37 16.11
CA GLY A 13 39.01 55.90 14.75
C GLY A 13 40.07 55.26 13.87
N CYS A 14 40.03 53.94 13.67
CA CYS A 14 40.69 53.31 12.52
C CYS A 14 39.65 53.14 11.41
N SER A 15 39.83 53.80 10.26
CA SER A 15 39.10 53.45 9.05
C SER A 15 39.79 52.25 8.38
N PRO A 16 39.06 51.17 8.06
CA PRO A 16 39.63 50.02 7.37
C PRO A 16 39.93 50.35 5.90
N PHE A 17 40.91 49.65 5.33
CA PHE A 17 41.05 49.53 3.88
C PHE A 17 39.76 48.93 3.30
N PRO A 18 39.31 49.34 2.10
CA PRO A 18 38.10 48.80 1.51
C PRO A 18 38.33 47.35 1.06
N GLY A 19 37.69 46.42 1.78
CA GLY A 19 37.77 44.98 1.58
C GLY A 19 38.42 44.32 2.78
N TRP A 20 37.60 43.59 3.55
CA TRP A 20 37.91 42.81 4.76
C TRP A 20 37.44 43.53 6.04
N ASP A 21 36.14 43.38 6.34
CA ASP A 21 35.52 43.84 7.60
C ASP A 21 35.60 42.73 8.67
N ASN A 22 36.03 43.14 9.87
CA ASN A 22 36.50 42.30 11.00
C ASN A 22 35.52 42.28 12.18
N ILE A 23 35.44 41.12 12.85
CA ILE A 23 35.40 41.04 14.33
C ILE A 23 36.76 40.59 14.91
N TYR A 24 37.68 40.05 14.09
CA TYR A 24 39.08 39.83 14.46
C TYR A 24 39.94 40.24 13.28
N HIS A 25 41.04 40.96 13.52
CA HIS A 25 41.97 41.34 12.46
C HIS A 25 42.36 40.10 11.64
N THR A 26 42.25 40.22 10.32
CA THR A 26 42.76 39.25 9.37
C THR A 26 44.27 39.03 9.57
N PRO A 27 44.84 37.87 9.19
CA PRO A 27 46.28 37.63 9.27
C PRO A 27 47.04 38.82 8.63
N ASP A 28 48.08 39.39 9.27
CA ASP A 28 48.66 40.67 8.81
C ASP A 28 49.25 40.59 7.39
N TYR A 29 49.77 39.42 6.99
CA TYR A 29 50.28 39.21 5.62
C TYR A 29 50.23 37.74 5.15
N ILE A 30 50.10 37.55 3.84
CA ILE A 30 50.60 36.36 3.13
C ILE A 30 52.09 36.62 2.88
N ASP A 31 52.96 35.85 3.49
CA ASP A 31 54.41 36.05 3.36
C ASP A 31 54.90 35.40 2.06
N GLY A 32 54.96 36.21 1.00
CA GLY A 32 55.47 35.76 -0.30
C GLY A 32 56.99 35.54 -0.25
N GLY A 33 57.42 34.28 -0.33
CA GLY A 33 58.84 33.89 -0.37
C GLY A 33 59.28 32.88 0.70
N LEU A 34 58.38 32.43 1.58
CA LEU A 34 58.66 31.33 2.51
C LEU A 34 58.59 30.00 1.77
N LEU A 35 59.60 29.13 1.87
CA LEU A 35 59.51 27.79 1.29
C LEU A 35 58.40 26.97 1.99
N THR A 36 57.30 26.72 1.30
CA THR A 36 56.15 25.94 1.77
C THR A 36 56.17 24.51 1.23
N PRO A 37 55.61 23.53 1.95
CA PRO A 37 55.43 22.16 1.46
C PRO A 37 54.60 22.06 0.18
N SER A 38 53.63 22.98 -0.02
CA SER A 38 52.85 23.12 -1.26
C SER A 38 53.69 23.64 -2.44
N GLY A 39 54.80 24.34 -2.16
CA GLY A 39 55.73 24.88 -3.16
C GLY A 39 55.28 26.20 -3.81
N ASP A 40 54.13 26.75 -3.39
CA ASP A 40 53.66 28.09 -3.81
C ASP A 40 54.48 29.24 -3.22
N ASN A 41 55.22 28.94 -2.15
CA ASN A 41 55.95 29.85 -1.30
C ASN A 41 55.10 30.94 -0.64
N GLU A 42 53.83 30.62 -0.38
CA GLU A 42 52.87 31.51 0.27
C GLU A 42 52.39 30.85 1.56
N ALA A 43 52.76 31.41 2.72
CA ALA A 43 52.23 30.94 3.99
C ALA A 43 51.47 32.06 4.71
N MET A 44 50.42 31.67 5.42
CA MET A 44 49.66 32.52 6.30
C MET A 44 50.27 32.51 7.69
N ARG A 45 50.67 33.70 8.16
CA ARG A 45 51.19 33.90 9.51
C ARG A 45 50.08 34.48 10.39
N MET A 46 49.77 33.85 11.50
CA MET A 46 48.71 34.26 12.43
C MET A 46 49.30 34.62 13.79
N PHE A 47 49.06 35.84 14.26
CA PHE A 47 49.54 36.31 15.56
C PHE A 47 48.67 35.86 16.74
N THR A 48 49.32 35.61 17.88
CA THR A 48 48.66 35.33 19.16
C THR A 48 48.94 36.48 20.14
N ALA A 49 47.92 37.17 20.67
CA ALA A 49 48.12 38.29 21.62
C ALA A 49 48.39 37.84 23.07
N TYR A 50 49.06 38.71 23.86
CA TYR A 50 49.67 38.41 25.17
C TYR A 50 48.84 38.79 26.42
N SER A 51 47.59 39.25 26.35
CA SER A 51 46.86 39.55 27.59
C SER A 51 45.37 39.25 27.54
N GLU A 52 44.82 38.84 28.69
CA GLU A 52 43.38 38.69 28.96
C GLU A 52 42.59 39.98 28.68
N GLU A 53 43.25 41.14 28.63
CA GLU A 53 42.64 42.44 28.29
C GLU A 53 42.74 42.81 26.79
N CYS A 54 43.49 42.05 25.99
CA CYS A 54 43.58 42.23 24.53
C CYS A 54 42.82 41.11 23.82
N THR A 55 41.58 41.38 23.45
CA THR A 55 40.66 40.46 22.75
C THR A 55 41.05 40.16 21.30
N LEU A 56 42.30 40.36 20.87
CA LEU A 56 42.67 40.37 19.46
C LEU A 56 43.66 39.25 19.11
N SER A 57 43.17 38.02 18.93
CA SER A 57 43.88 36.96 18.19
C SER A 57 43.58 37.09 16.70
N GLU A 58 44.56 36.91 15.82
CA GLU A 58 44.30 36.86 14.37
C GLU A 58 43.69 35.51 14.00
N GLY A 59 42.68 35.53 13.13
CA GLY A 59 41.90 34.35 12.75
C GLY A 59 41.69 34.30 11.24
N LEU A 60 41.45 33.10 10.70
CA LEU A 60 41.00 32.91 9.32
C LEU A 60 39.51 32.54 9.33
N ILE A 61 38.72 33.28 8.57
CA ILE A 61 37.32 32.96 8.30
C ILE A 61 37.21 32.74 6.80
N THR A 62 36.76 31.55 6.41
CA THR A 62 36.49 31.24 5.01
C THR A 62 35.09 30.67 4.85
N GLY A 63 34.48 30.94 3.70
CA GLY A 63 33.21 30.31 3.33
C GLY A 63 33.44 28.83 3.06
N VAL A 64 32.56 27.98 3.58
CA VAL A 64 32.53 26.55 3.31
C VAL A 64 31.10 26.12 3.01
N ASN A 65 30.92 24.90 2.52
CA ASN A 65 29.60 24.32 2.34
C ASN A 65 29.58 22.96 3.04
N VAL A 66 29.19 22.96 4.32
CA VAL A 66 29.12 21.75 5.14
C VAL A 66 27.65 21.36 5.32
N LEU A 67 27.28 20.21 4.76
CA LEU A 67 25.91 19.71 4.69
C LEU A 67 25.57 18.84 5.92
N PRO A 68 24.29 18.78 6.34
CA PRO A 68 23.84 17.90 7.43
C PRO A 68 23.95 16.41 7.10
N ASN A 69 24.15 15.58 8.13
CA ASN A 69 24.26 14.11 8.04
C ASN A 69 25.35 13.60 7.08
N LYS A 70 26.50 14.26 7.09
CA LYS A 70 27.65 13.95 6.24
C LYS A 70 28.92 13.84 7.08
N ASP A 71 29.85 13.03 6.59
CA ASP A 71 31.20 12.97 7.15
C ASP A 71 32.08 13.96 6.40
N TYR A 72 33.03 14.56 7.10
CA TYR A 72 33.98 15.53 6.56
C TYR A 72 35.38 15.24 7.04
N MET A 73 36.34 15.55 6.18
CA MET A 73 37.76 15.43 6.46
C MET A 73 38.45 16.77 6.24
N LEU A 74 39.08 17.29 7.28
CA LEU A 74 39.89 18.48 7.25
C LEU A 74 41.37 18.11 7.26
N ILE A 75 42.12 18.55 6.26
CA ILE A 75 43.56 18.38 6.15
C ILE A 75 44.21 19.76 6.20
N TYR A 76 45.25 19.93 7.01
CA TYR A 76 45.99 21.18 7.04
C TYR A 76 47.49 20.97 7.33
N THR A 77 48.31 21.89 6.80
CA THR A 77 49.76 21.87 6.93
C THR A 77 50.22 23.09 7.72
N ARG A 78 51.00 22.87 8.78
CA ARG A 78 51.43 23.94 9.71
C ARG A 78 52.88 23.85 10.16
N THR A 79 53.45 24.97 10.59
CA THR A 79 54.73 25.05 11.31
C THR A 79 54.76 26.24 12.30
N GLY A 80 55.92 26.52 12.90
CA GLY A 80 56.16 27.62 13.85
C GLY A 80 57.58 27.53 14.43
N TYR A 81 58.00 28.41 15.34
CA TYR A 81 57.33 29.55 15.96
C TYR A 81 58.41 30.52 16.47
N GLY A 82 58.16 31.83 16.47
CA GLY A 82 59.13 32.84 16.88
C GLY A 82 58.56 33.94 17.78
N TYR A 83 59.43 34.58 18.55
CA TYR A 83 59.08 35.69 19.46
C TYR A 83 59.52 37.03 18.86
N PRO A 84 58.61 38.00 18.60
CA PRO A 84 58.95 39.30 17.98
C PRO A 84 59.55 40.30 18.98
N PHE A 85 60.69 39.95 19.61
CA PHE A 85 61.35 40.78 20.62
C PHE A 85 62.12 41.98 20.00
N LEU A 86 61.37 42.96 19.51
CA LEU A 86 61.87 44.23 18.96
C LEU A 86 62.58 45.05 20.05
N THR A 87 63.89 44.84 20.25
CA THR A 87 64.71 45.85 20.94
C THR A 87 64.91 47.04 20.00
N GLY A 88 64.02 48.02 20.10
CA GLY A 88 64.13 49.29 19.39
C GLY A 88 65.44 50.00 19.72
N GLY A 89 66.34 50.10 18.74
CA GLY A 89 67.49 50.99 18.80
C GLY A 89 67.04 52.44 18.68
N SER A 90 66.72 53.10 19.79
CA SER A 90 66.78 54.56 19.86
C SER A 90 67.21 55.01 21.26
N SER A 91 68.25 55.84 21.29
CA SER A 91 68.86 56.40 22.48
C SER A 91 67.97 57.47 23.11
N ASN A 92 67.00 57.06 23.94
CA ASN A 92 66.36 57.99 24.89
C ASN A 92 65.97 57.26 26.20
N PRO A 93 66.53 57.63 27.36
CA PRO A 93 66.33 56.92 28.62
C PRO A 93 65.12 57.48 29.37
N PHE A 94 63.93 56.95 29.11
CA PHE A 94 62.77 57.15 29.97
C PHE A 94 61.96 55.87 30.01
N PHE A 95 62.40 54.92 30.84
CA PHE A 95 61.63 53.90 31.59
C PHE A 95 62.64 52.88 32.13
N ALA A 96 63.48 53.33 33.06
CA ALA A 96 64.23 52.46 33.95
C ALA A 96 63.54 52.50 35.31
N SER A 97 62.61 51.58 35.54
CA SER A 97 62.20 51.18 36.89
C SER A 97 61.68 49.74 36.87
N SER A 98 62.56 48.83 37.26
CA SER A 98 62.26 47.57 37.97
C SER A 98 61.00 46.80 37.54
N PHE A 99 61.11 46.00 36.47
CA PHE A 99 60.35 44.74 36.44
C PHE A 99 61.08 43.72 37.31
N CYS A 100 60.28 43.03 38.13
CA CYS A 100 60.66 42.13 39.19
C CYS A 100 61.68 41.06 38.73
N SER A 101 62.69 40.82 39.54
CA SER A 101 63.76 39.84 39.35
C SER A 101 63.35 38.38 39.57
N ASP A 102 62.05 38.09 39.73
CA ASP A 102 61.55 36.76 40.09
C ASP A 102 60.68 36.08 39.00
N CYS A 103 60.61 36.62 37.78
CA CYS A 103 60.03 35.92 36.63
C CYS A 103 61.09 35.07 35.89
N TYR A 104 61.65 34.08 36.59
CA TYR A 104 62.45 33.01 35.99
C TYR A 104 61.53 31.80 35.77
N PHE A 105 60.47 31.96 34.98
CA PHE A 105 59.88 30.78 34.33
C PHE A 105 60.90 30.31 33.30
N SER A 106 61.24 29.02 33.34
CA SER A 106 62.12 28.46 32.34
C SER A 106 61.48 28.71 30.97
N TYR A 107 62.21 29.34 30.05
CA TYR A 107 61.76 29.53 28.67
C TYR A 107 61.48 28.17 27.98
N GLN A 108 61.98 27.07 28.57
CA GLN A 108 61.75 25.70 28.15
C GLN A 108 60.32 25.22 28.38
N ASP A 109 59.68 25.54 29.52
CA ASP A 109 58.30 25.11 29.77
C ASP A 109 57.31 25.85 28.84
N ALA A 110 57.62 27.10 28.47
CA ALA A 110 56.84 27.86 27.50
C ALA A 110 56.96 27.30 26.07
N LEU A 111 58.13 26.78 25.67
CA LEU A 111 58.33 26.25 24.31
C LEU A 111 57.58 24.93 24.04
N THR A 112 57.29 24.14 25.07
CA THR A 112 56.51 22.89 24.93
C THR A 112 55.02 23.04 25.24
N SER A 113 54.59 24.14 25.87
CA SER A 113 53.19 24.33 26.30
C SER A 113 52.48 25.56 25.70
N SER A 114 53.18 26.44 24.98
CA SER A 114 52.56 27.69 24.52
C SER A 114 51.71 27.56 23.25
N ILE A 115 51.91 26.55 22.39
CA ILE A 115 50.98 26.25 21.29
C ILE A 115 50.23 24.97 21.63
N ASP A 116 49.53 25.01 22.77
CA ASP A 116 48.71 23.90 23.24
C ASP A 116 47.60 23.57 22.23
N ARG A 117 47.07 24.56 21.49
CA ARG A 117 45.82 24.41 20.71
C ARG A 117 45.77 25.18 19.38
N LEU A 118 45.18 24.53 18.37
CA LEU A 118 44.49 25.18 17.25
C LEU A 118 42.99 24.88 17.41
N TYR A 119 42.15 25.91 17.33
CA TYR A 119 40.72 25.74 17.39
C TYR A 119 40.09 25.92 16.02
N ILE A 120 39.14 25.04 15.74
CA ILE A 120 38.35 25.04 14.53
C ILE A 120 36.89 25.11 14.95
N ARG A 121 36.16 26.02 14.32
CA ARG A 121 34.71 26.16 14.52
C ARG A 121 34.00 26.29 13.19
N LEU A 122 32.92 25.54 13.04
CA LEU A 122 31.98 25.65 11.94
C LEU A 122 30.74 26.41 12.42
N THR A 123 30.18 27.30 11.60
CA THR A 123 28.99 28.06 11.99
C THR A 123 28.23 28.59 10.77
N ASN A 124 26.98 29.03 11.00
CA ASN A 124 26.19 29.84 10.07
C ASN A 124 26.23 31.34 10.38
N ALA A 125 26.87 31.71 11.50
CA ALA A 125 26.90 33.08 11.94
C ALA A 125 27.87 33.87 11.07
N VAL A 126 27.39 34.96 10.46
CA VAL A 126 28.21 35.89 9.66
C VAL A 126 29.32 36.52 10.50
N GLU A 127 29.04 36.67 11.79
CA GLU A 127 29.91 37.19 12.81
C GLU A 127 29.67 36.38 14.08
N ILE A 128 30.73 35.90 14.73
CA ILE A 128 30.60 35.23 16.01
C ILE A 128 30.81 36.31 17.10
N PRO A 129 29.82 36.61 17.94
CA PRO A 129 30.00 37.49 19.07
C PRO A 129 30.74 36.72 20.15
N TRP A 130 32.06 36.90 20.22
CA TRP A 130 32.90 36.34 21.28
C TRP A 130 33.02 37.30 22.48
N ASP A 131 32.10 38.27 22.60
CA ASP A 131 32.04 39.27 23.68
C ASP A 131 31.65 38.68 25.06
N LEU A 132 31.79 37.36 25.26
CA LEU A 132 31.80 36.77 26.59
C LEU A 132 33.24 36.67 27.08
N ASP A 133 33.53 37.51 28.07
CA ASP A 133 34.67 37.48 28.98
C ASP A 133 35.38 36.11 29.01
N VAL A 134 36.67 36.09 28.64
CA VAL A 134 37.49 34.88 28.45
C VAL A 134 37.54 34.02 29.72
N ASP A 135 37.26 34.61 30.89
CA ASP A 135 37.10 33.94 32.17
C ASP A 135 35.96 32.90 32.20
N ILE A 136 34.94 33.03 31.34
CA ILE A 136 33.77 32.13 31.35
C ILE A 136 34.06 30.78 30.68
N MET A 137 35.00 30.72 29.72
CA MET A 137 35.42 29.44 29.09
C MET A 137 36.30 28.57 30.02
N CYS A 138 36.74 29.11 31.15
CA CYS A 138 37.43 28.35 32.20
C CYS A 138 36.47 27.77 33.26
N SER A 139 35.16 28.05 33.15
CA SER A 139 34.15 27.39 33.99
C SER A 139 33.83 25.99 33.44
N PRO A 140 34.09 24.90 34.19
CA PRO A 140 33.73 23.55 33.76
C PRO A 140 32.21 23.30 33.64
N GLU A 141 31.36 24.31 33.89
CA GLU A 141 29.90 24.22 33.80
C GLU A 141 29.31 24.74 32.48
N LEU A 142 30.11 25.34 31.58
CA LEU A 142 29.67 25.74 30.25
C LEU A 142 30.53 25.00 29.22
N SER A 143 30.00 23.91 28.70
CA SER A 143 30.61 23.18 27.59
C SER A 143 30.82 24.15 26.40
N PRO A 144 31.96 24.10 25.69
CA PRO A 144 32.02 24.72 24.37
C PRO A 144 30.84 24.21 23.52
N PRO A 145 30.36 24.99 22.53
CA PRO A 145 29.31 24.52 21.64
C PRO A 145 29.70 23.16 21.04
N ASP A 146 28.73 22.28 20.79
CA ASP A 146 28.98 20.88 20.42
C ASP A 146 29.80 20.72 19.11
N ASP A 147 29.95 21.79 18.32
CA ASP A 147 30.68 21.87 17.04
C ASP A 147 32.18 22.25 17.19
N PHE A 148 32.69 22.34 18.42
CA PHE A 148 34.03 22.85 18.70
C PHE A 148 35.08 21.74 18.84
N VAL A 149 36.12 21.75 17.99
CA VAL A 149 37.20 20.74 18.03
C VAL A 149 38.52 21.37 18.48
N THR A 150 39.15 20.72 19.48
CA THR A 150 40.45 21.13 20.03
C THR A 150 41.55 20.17 19.59
N ILE A 151 42.70 20.69 19.10
CA ILE A 151 43.83 19.87 18.64
C ILE A 151 45.10 20.21 19.44
N THR A 152 45.68 19.23 20.15
CA THR A 152 46.88 19.41 21.01
C THR A 152 48.17 18.82 20.42
N THR A 153 49.34 19.20 20.98
CA THR A 153 50.67 18.76 20.52
C THR A 153 51.59 18.29 21.66
N THR A 154 52.73 17.65 21.33
CA THR A 154 53.59 16.98 22.35
C THR A 154 55.12 17.11 22.20
N GLY A 155 55.70 17.80 21.19
CA GLY A 155 57.13 18.14 21.29
C GLY A 155 57.90 18.66 20.08
N LEU A 156 59.04 19.29 20.40
CA LEU A 156 60.25 19.32 19.57
C LEU A 156 61.50 19.51 20.48
N SER A 157 62.24 20.63 20.40
CA SER A 157 63.41 20.91 21.26
C SER A 157 63.73 22.42 21.34
N SER A 158 64.67 22.83 22.21
CA SER A 158 64.92 24.26 22.54
C SER A 158 66.36 24.72 22.29
N SER A 159 66.54 25.87 21.62
CA SER A 159 67.78 26.67 21.63
C SER A 159 67.45 28.16 21.85
N PRO A 160 68.07 28.87 22.82
CA PRO A 160 67.71 30.24 23.18
C PRO A 160 68.68 31.26 22.57
N THR A 161 68.33 31.87 21.44
CA THR A 161 68.90 33.15 21.01
C THR A 161 67.83 34.01 20.35
N ALA A 162 67.89 35.33 20.59
CA ALA A 162 66.92 36.29 20.08
C ALA A 162 66.68 36.14 18.57
N TYR A 163 65.43 35.92 18.18
CA TYR A 163 65.00 35.77 16.80
C TYR A 163 64.57 37.14 16.24
N SER A 164 65.12 37.52 15.08
CA SER A 164 64.50 38.52 14.20
C SER A 164 63.58 37.82 13.19
N GLU A 165 62.68 38.55 12.53
CA GLU A 165 61.88 38.01 11.40
C GLU A 165 62.76 37.34 10.34
N ALA A 166 63.88 37.96 9.98
CA ALA A 166 64.83 37.38 9.03
C ALA A 166 65.43 36.03 9.46
N ASN A 167 65.45 35.71 10.76
CA ASN A 167 65.88 34.40 11.25
C ASN A 167 64.77 33.35 11.14
N ILE A 168 63.50 33.75 11.27
CA ILE A 168 62.36 32.84 11.07
C ILE A 168 62.30 32.43 9.60
N ASP A 169 62.42 33.40 8.69
CA ASP A 169 62.39 33.12 7.25
C ASP A 169 63.62 32.27 6.84
N ALA A 170 64.79 32.50 7.46
CA ALA A 170 65.99 31.70 7.26
C ALA A 170 65.89 30.27 7.84
N ASP A 171 65.22 30.10 8.99
CA ASP A 171 65.02 28.80 9.63
C ASP A 171 63.97 27.97 8.91
N ILE A 172 62.87 28.59 8.44
CA ILE A 172 61.92 27.97 7.50
C ILE A 172 62.66 27.57 6.23
N ALA A 173 63.50 28.46 5.66
CA ALA A 173 64.33 28.15 4.52
C ALA A 173 65.44 27.10 4.80
N SER A 174 65.71 26.75 6.06
CA SER A 174 66.68 25.72 6.45
C SER A 174 66.07 24.32 6.67
N GLY A 175 64.74 24.25 6.79
CA GLY A 175 64.02 23.03 7.18
C GLY A 175 63.57 23.02 8.65
N LEU A 176 62.87 24.05 9.12
CA LEU A 176 61.91 23.86 10.22
C LEU A 176 60.88 22.80 9.80
N PRO A 177 60.54 21.82 10.66
CA PRO A 177 59.63 20.77 10.27
C PRO A 177 58.22 21.35 10.10
N TRP A 178 57.67 21.16 8.92
CA TRP A 178 56.23 21.28 8.72
C TRP A 178 55.54 20.05 9.29
N TYR A 179 54.26 20.14 9.59
CA TYR A 179 53.46 18.99 10.02
C TYR A 179 52.15 19.00 9.26
N LYS A 180 51.81 17.84 8.68
CA LYS A 180 50.52 17.61 8.04
C LYS A 180 49.59 16.92 9.04
N ASN A 181 48.41 17.48 9.21
CA ASN A 181 47.40 16.99 10.15
C ASN A 181 46.12 16.68 9.37
N SER A 182 45.43 15.61 9.76
CA SER A 182 44.09 15.28 9.28
C SER A 182 43.13 15.14 10.47
N LEU A 183 41.91 15.64 10.32
CA LEU A 183 40.82 15.52 11.27
C LEU A 183 39.57 15.06 10.51
N CYS A 184 38.80 14.14 11.10
CA CYS A 184 37.58 13.61 10.53
C CYS A 184 36.44 13.85 11.51
N PHE A 185 35.28 14.32 11.04
CA PHE A 185 34.12 14.60 11.88
C PHE A 185 32.82 14.34 11.10
N SER A 186 31.73 14.07 11.82
CA SER A 186 30.39 13.83 11.26
C SER A 186 29.47 14.99 11.63
N THR A 187 28.56 15.37 10.74
CA THR A 187 27.54 16.39 10.99
C THR A 187 26.22 15.76 11.40
N GLY A 188 25.51 16.37 12.36
CA GLY A 188 24.16 16.00 12.75
C GLY A 188 23.09 16.51 11.78
N ALA A 189 21.83 16.13 12.03
CA ALA A 189 20.71 16.48 11.14
C ALA A 189 20.40 17.99 11.05
N SER A 190 20.88 18.79 12.00
CA SER A 190 20.72 20.24 12.05
C SER A 190 21.93 21.03 11.55
N ASP A 191 23.02 20.34 11.22
CA ASP A 191 24.34 20.94 11.04
C ASP A 191 24.55 21.28 9.55
N ASN A 192 23.98 22.42 9.15
CA ASN A 192 24.30 23.06 7.87
C ASN A 192 25.21 24.23 8.22
N TRP A 193 26.47 24.28 7.82
CA TRP A 193 27.39 25.37 8.16
C TRP A 193 28.00 26.00 6.91
N ASP A 194 27.99 27.33 6.86
CA ASP A 194 28.49 28.09 5.70
C ASP A 194 29.85 28.76 5.93
N ARG A 195 30.39 28.66 7.14
CA ARG A 195 31.66 29.30 7.53
C ARG A 195 32.55 28.41 8.39
N LEU A 196 33.85 28.49 8.11
CA LEU A 196 34.93 27.83 8.83
C LEU A 196 35.85 28.88 9.45
N TYR A 197 35.96 28.84 10.77
CA TYR A 197 36.79 29.72 11.59
C TYR A 197 37.99 28.93 12.12
N PHE A 198 39.20 29.37 11.79
CA PHE A 198 40.44 28.96 12.45
C PHE A 198 40.97 30.08 13.32
N TYR A 199 41.49 29.75 14.49
CA TYR A 199 42.33 30.68 15.23
C TYR A 199 43.25 29.94 16.22
N PRO A 200 44.48 30.43 16.42
CA PRO A 200 45.37 29.94 17.47
C PRO A 200 45.02 30.60 18.82
N LEU A 201 45.13 29.85 19.92
CA LEU A 201 45.05 30.40 21.28
C LEU A 201 46.30 30.00 22.07
N VAL A 202 46.86 30.95 22.80
CA VAL A 202 48.02 30.73 23.67
C VAL A 202 47.71 31.19 25.08
N TYR A 203 47.97 30.36 26.08
CA TYR A 203 47.70 30.65 27.49
C TYR A 203 48.81 31.43 28.21
N SER A 204 49.97 31.67 27.59
CA SER A 204 51.13 32.20 28.36
C SER A 204 52.10 33.16 27.66
N GLN A 205 52.58 32.92 26.43
CA GLN A 205 53.58 33.80 25.78
C GLN A 205 53.35 33.92 24.26
N ALA A 206 53.44 35.15 23.73
CA ALA A 206 52.97 35.50 22.39
C ALA A 206 54.02 35.32 21.27
N GLY A 207 53.58 34.74 20.15
CA GLY A 207 54.34 34.59 18.92
C GLY A 207 53.43 34.34 17.71
N TRP A 208 53.84 33.44 16.82
CA TRP A 208 53.20 33.25 15.51
C TRP A 208 52.92 31.78 15.21
N PHE A 209 51.68 31.50 14.82
CA PHE A 209 51.28 30.23 14.21
C PHE A 209 51.41 30.37 12.68
N ILE A 210 51.88 29.34 11.97
CA ILE A 210 52.07 29.41 10.51
C ILE A 210 51.31 28.27 9.84
N ILE A 211 50.51 28.61 8.82
CA ILE A 211 49.71 27.68 8.02
C ILE A 211 50.07 27.89 6.55
N ASP A 212 50.31 26.79 5.85
CA ASP A 212 50.50 26.78 4.40
C ASP A 212 49.15 26.50 3.73
N GLU A 213 48.58 25.34 4.04
CA GLU A 213 47.41 24.84 3.33
C GLU A 213 46.32 24.34 4.29
N ILE A 214 45.07 24.58 3.91
CA ILE A 214 43.87 24.05 4.56
C ILE A 214 42.93 23.53 3.49
N ARG A 215 42.51 22.26 3.61
CA ARG A 215 41.59 21.59 2.71
C ARG A 215 40.49 20.92 3.51
N LEU A 216 39.24 21.15 3.14
CA LEU A 216 38.08 20.50 3.74
C LEU A 216 37.36 19.70 2.65
N TYR A 217 37.23 18.40 2.85
CA TYR A 217 36.57 17.47 1.94
C TYR A 217 35.30 16.93 2.59
N GLU A 218 34.22 16.79 1.81
CA GLU A 218 33.16 15.86 2.18
C GLU A 218 33.73 14.44 2.08
N ASP A 219 33.66 13.68 3.16
CA ASP A 219 34.14 12.31 3.22
C ASP A 219 32.99 11.35 2.90
N ASP A 220 32.90 10.95 1.63
CA ASP A 220 31.93 9.97 1.14
C ASP A 220 32.53 8.55 1.07
N PHE A 221 33.62 8.29 1.80
CA PHE A 221 34.21 6.96 1.85
C PHE A 221 33.23 5.97 2.50
N PRO A 222 32.96 4.80 1.88
CA PRO A 222 31.97 3.88 2.42
C PRO A 222 32.34 3.42 3.83
N THR A 223 31.53 3.78 4.83
CA THR A 223 31.74 3.46 6.25
C THR A 223 31.13 2.11 6.68
N ILE A 224 30.46 1.42 5.75
CA ILE A 224 29.71 0.17 5.95
C ILE A 224 30.01 -0.77 4.76
N PRO A 225 30.12 -2.10 4.93
CA PRO A 225 30.27 -3.02 3.80
C PRO A 225 29.16 -2.81 2.76
N ALA A 226 29.55 -2.49 1.53
CA ALA A 226 28.61 -2.22 0.44
C ALA A 226 28.36 -3.49 -0.37
N THR A 227 27.09 -3.78 -0.68
CA THR A 227 26.74 -4.86 -1.61
C THR A 227 26.18 -4.27 -2.89
N TYR A 228 26.81 -4.60 -4.02
CA TYR A 228 26.37 -4.24 -5.36
C TYR A 228 25.84 -5.48 -6.08
N TYR A 229 24.89 -5.26 -7.00
CA TYR A 229 24.33 -6.30 -7.85
C TYR A 229 24.54 -5.90 -9.30
N THR A 230 24.93 -6.85 -10.14
CA THR A 230 25.09 -6.62 -11.58
C THR A 230 24.59 -7.83 -12.36
N CYS A 231 24.25 -7.61 -13.62
CA CYS A 231 23.80 -8.66 -14.51
C CYS A 231 25.01 -9.34 -15.18
N PRO A 232 24.87 -10.60 -15.63
CA PRO A 232 25.95 -11.31 -16.30
C PRO A 232 26.46 -10.53 -17.52
N GLY A 233 27.75 -10.17 -17.52
CA GLY A 233 28.39 -9.43 -18.61
C GLY A 233 28.30 -7.90 -18.53
N GLU A 234 27.59 -7.34 -17.54
CA GLU A 234 27.57 -5.89 -17.29
C GLU A 234 28.78 -5.43 -16.47
N THR A 235 29.22 -4.19 -16.73
CA THR A 235 30.20 -3.48 -15.90
C THR A 235 29.49 -2.67 -14.83
N ILE A 236 30.00 -2.70 -13.60
CA ILE A 236 29.52 -1.86 -12.50
C ILE A 236 30.66 -1.04 -11.90
N THR A 237 30.38 0.23 -11.58
CA THR A 237 31.32 1.10 -10.87
C THR A 237 31.07 0.99 -9.37
N ILE A 238 32.08 0.54 -8.63
CA ILE A 238 32.08 0.41 -7.17
C ILE A 238 33.06 1.39 -6.53
N GLY A 239 32.85 1.73 -5.26
CA GLY A 239 33.77 2.60 -4.50
C GLY A 239 33.12 3.91 -4.04
N SER A 240 33.94 4.94 -3.93
CA SER A 240 33.61 6.25 -3.37
C SER A 240 33.53 7.31 -4.47
N SER A 241 32.63 8.29 -4.39
CA SER A 241 32.59 9.43 -5.33
C SER A 241 33.60 10.55 -5.01
N PHE A 242 34.57 10.28 -4.13
CA PHE A 242 35.65 11.20 -3.78
C PHE A 242 36.33 11.80 -5.02
N CYS A 243 36.34 13.13 -5.15
CA CYS A 243 36.96 13.80 -6.29
C CYS A 243 38.50 13.65 -6.23
N ALA A 244 39.06 12.79 -7.08
CA ALA A 244 40.50 12.52 -7.12
C ALA A 244 41.37 13.73 -7.52
N ASP A 245 40.81 14.67 -8.28
CA ASP A 245 41.56 15.79 -8.88
C ASP A 245 42.05 16.83 -7.85
N GLU A 246 41.42 16.90 -6.67
CA GLU A 246 41.66 17.97 -5.68
C GLU A 246 42.36 17.45 -4.39
N ALA A 247 42.90 16.24 -4.42
CA ALA A 247 43.31 15.50 -3.22
C ALA A 247 44.58 14.63 -3.36
N THR A 248 45.66 15.20 -3.89
CA THR A 248 46.93 14.53 -4.24
C THR A 248 47.68 13.80 -3.10
N ASP A 249 47.23 13.95 -1.86
CA ASP A 249 47.88 13.40 -0.67
C ASP A 249 47.25 12.11 -0.17
N ILE A 250 46.24 11.60 -0.88
CA ILE A 250 45.50 10.39 -0.53
C ILE A 250 45.74 9.35 -1.61
N GLU A 251 46.18 8.16 -1.20
CA GLU A 251 46.27 7.00 -2.07
C GLU A 251 45.10 6.06 -1.82
N PHE A 252 44.53 5.57 -2.92
CA PHE A 252 43.56 4.47 -2.90
C PHE A 252 44.24 3.20 -3.42
N GLN A 253 43.96 2.08 -2.76
CA GLN A 253 44.41 0.76 -3.18
C GLN A 253 43.22 -0.18 -3.23
N TRP A 254 43.03 -0.80 -4.40
CA TRP A 254 42.03 -1.84 -4.61
C TRP A 254 42.63 -3.24 -4.44
N GLU A 255 41.89 -4.10 -3.74
CA GLU A 255 42.18 -5.52 -3.64
C GLU A 255 40.94 -6.34 -4.04
N ILE A 256 41.15 -7.53 -4.60
CA ILE A 256 40.12 -8.52 -4.88
C ILE A 256 40.41 -9.80 -4.09
N PHE A 257 39.36 -10.43 -3.54
CA PHE A 257 39.49 -11.67 -2.80
C PHE A 257 39.46 -12.87 -3.75
N VAL A 258 40.60 -13.54 -3.91
CA VAL A 258 40.74 -14.69 -4.81
C VAL A 258 41.32 -15.86 -4.01
N SER A 259 40.62 -17.01 -4.05
CA SER A 259 41.08 -18.28 -3.45
C SER A 259 41.47 -18.20 -1.97
N GLY A 260 40.76 -17.39 -1.18
CA GLY A 260 41.01 -17.27 0.27
C GLY A 260 42.01 -16.19 0.68
N SER A 261 42.44 -15.33 -0.25
CA SER A 261 43.41 -14.25 0.02
C SER A 261 43.08 -12.97 -0.76
N TRP A 262 43.38 -11.82 -0.17
CA TRP A 262 43.31 -10.51 -0.84
C TRP A 262 44.50 -10.33 -1.78
N GLN A 263 44.24 -9.89 -3.02
CA GLN A 263 45.24 -9.60 -4.05
C GLN A 263 45.07 -8.17 -4.55
N ILE A 264 46.15 -7.40 -4.59
CA ILE A 264 46.15 -6.02 -5.11
C ILE A 264 45.81 -6.03 -6.61
N ILE A 265 44.92 -5.13 -7.03
CA ILE A 265 44.59 -4.90 -8.44
C ILE A 265 45.60 -3.87 -9.00
N PRO A 266 46.56 -4.27 -9.86
CA PRO A 266 47.65 -3.38 -10.24
C PRO A 266 47.19 -2.18 -11.09
N GLY A 267 47.62 -0.98 -10.71
CA GLY A 267 47.36 0.26 -11.47
C GLY A 267 46.06 0.97 -11.10
N GLU A 268 45.22 0.38 -10.25
CA GLU A 268 43.95 0.95 -9.80
C GLU A 268 44.16 1.78 -8.53
N THR A 269 44.36 3.09 -8.72
CA THR A 269 44.63 4.05 -7.63
C THR A 269 43.53 5.10 -7.46
N GLN A 270 42.42 4.93 -8.16
CA GLN A 270 41.27 5.83 -8.10
C GLN A 270 40.28 5.39 -7.00
N PRO A 271 39.51 6.31 -6.41
CA PRO A 271 38.49 5.97 -5.39
C PRO A 271 37.33 5.15 -5.94
N GLN A 272 37.22 5.03 -7.27
CA GLN A 272 36.24 4.21 -7.98
C GLN A 272 36.94 3.12 -8.80
N LEU A 273 36.31 1.95 -8.88
CA LEU A 273 36.74 0.85 -9.73
C LEU A 273 35.58 0.37 -10.59
N THR A 274 35.79 0.25 -11.90
CA THR A 274 34.82 -0.37 -12.81
C THR A 274 35.16 -1.85 -12.96
N VAL A 275 34.24 -2.73 -12.59
CA VAL A 275 34.45 -4.18 -12.61
C VAL A 275 33.43 -4.88 -13.50
N THR A 276 33.83 -5.98 -14.13
CA THR A 276 32.95 -6.95 -14.79
C THR A 276 33.08 -8.27 -14.06
N PRO A 277 32.19 -8.58 -13.09
CA PRO A 277 32.31 -9.81 -12.32
C PRO A 277 32.19 -11.04 -13.21
N ILE A 278 32.94 -12.10 -12.87
CA ILE A 278 32.99 -13.36 -13.63
C ILE A 278 32.43 -14.52 -12.79
N ASN A 279 32.40 -14.36 -11.46
CA ASN A 279 31.80 -15.31 -10.52
C ASN A 279 30.49 -14.79 -9.91
N SER A 280 29.62 -15.69 -9.45
CA SER A 280 28.32 -15.35 -8.86
C SER A 280 28.41 -14.39 -7.66
N SER A 281 29.54 -14.38 -6.97
CA SER A 281 29.86 -13.41 -5.91
C SER A 281 31.37 -13.14 -5.89
N GLU A 282 31.74 -11.88 -5.93
CA GLU A 282 33.13 -11.42 -5.84
C GLU A 282 33.27 -10.39 -4.73
N LEU A 283 34.36 -10.46 -3.97
CA LEU A 283 34.66 -9.56 -2.88
C LEU A 283 35.81 -8.64 -3.29
N TYR A 284 35.58 -7.34 -3.17
CA TYR A 284 36.53 -6.27 -3.42
C TYR A 284 36.80 -5.54 -2.11
N ARG A 285 37.93 -4.84 -2.03
CA ARG A 285 38.28 -4.06 -0.85
C ARG A 285 38.99 -2.79 -1.27
N LEU A 286 38.45 -1.67 -0.82
CA LEU A 286 39.02 -0.36 -1.04
C LEU A 286 39.74 0.08 0.23
N THR A 287 41.04 0.33 0.12
CA THR A 287 41.84 0.93 1.19
C THR A 287 42.17 2.36 0.82
N ARG A 288 41.95 3.29 1.74
CA ARG A 288 42.40 4.68 1.63
C ARG A 288 43.53 4.91 2.63
N THR A 289 44.59 5.59 2.21
CA THR A 289 45.75 5.92 3.06
C THR A 289 46.24 7.32 2.78
N LEU A 290 46.58 8.09 3.82
CA LEU A 290 47.21 9.40 3.65
C LEU A 290 48.71 9.22 3.43
N LEU A 291 49.21 9.80 2.34
CA LEU A 291 50.63 9.77 2.03
C LEU A 291 51.43 10.63 3.01
N PRO A 292 52.52 10.09 3.58
CA PRO A 292 53.46 10.92 4.33
C PRO A 292 54.13 11.91 3.38
N ASN A 293 53.99 13.21 3.66
CA ASN A 293 54.77 14.22 2.96
C ASN A 293 56.20 14.19 3.51
N PRO A 294 57.25 14.05 2.66
CA PRO A 294 58.64 13.95 3.11
C PRO A 294 59.11 15.17 3.92
N ASP A 295 58.52 16.34 3.69
CA ASP A 295 58.85 17.59 4.37
C ASP A 295 57.90 17.91 5.54
N ALA A 296 56.86 17.09 5.75
CA ALA A 296 55.88 17.25 6.82
C ALA A 296 55.34 15.92 7.39
N PRO A 297 55.92 15.35 8.49
CA PRO A 297 55.42 14.13 9.10
C PRO A 297 53.99 14.24 9.62
N ILE A 298 53.26 13.11 9.58
CA ILE A 298 51.84 13.01 9.95
C ILE A 298 51.68 12.93 11.48
N LEU A 299 50.86 13.83 12.05
CA LEU A 299 50.62 13.92 13.51
C LEU A 299 49.31 13.27 14.00
N ASN A 300 48.35 12.99 13.11
CA ASN A 300 47.13 12.24 13.39
C ASN A 300 46.68 11.50 12.11
N ASN A 301 46.01 10.34 12.24
CA ASN A 301 45.55 9.58 11.08
C ASN A 301 44.16 8.93 11.31
N CYS A 302 43.10 9.70 11.02
CA CYS A 302 41.72 9.19 11.00
C CYS A 302 41.27 8.72 9.60
N ILE A 303 42.16 8.69 8.60
CA ILE A 303 41.80 8.43 7.19
C ILE A 303 41.94 6.96 6.76
N ASP A 304 42.75 6.17 7.48
CA ASP A 304 43.24 4.81 7.14
C ASP A 304 42.11 3.77 7.23
N ALA A 305 41.12 3.93 6.36
CA ALA A 305 39.91 3.14 6.31
C ALA A 305 39.99 2.09 5.20
N GLN A 306 39.41 0.92 5.46
CA GLN A 306 39.50 -0.27 4.60
C GLN A 306 38.13 -0.95 4.54
N VAL A 307 37.35 -0.67 3.49
CA VAL A 307 35.98 -1.15 3.34
C VAL A 307 35.89 -2.33 2.40
N GLU A 308 35.17 -3.38 2.81
CA GLU A 308 34.88 -4.54 1.98
C GLU A 308 33.60 -4.34 1.19
N ILE A 309 33.64 -4.67 -0.10
CA ILE A 309 32.56 -4.49 -1.06
C ILE A 309 32.24 -5.85 -1.67
N THR A 310 31.00 -6.29 -1.58
CA THR A 310 30.53 -7.51 -2.25
C THR A 310 29.85 -7.15 -3.55
N VAL A 311 30.24 -7.78 -4.66
CA VAL A 311 29.54 -7.66 -5.94
C VAL A 311 28.96 -9.02 -6.28
N ASN A 312 27.63 -9.11 -6.29
CA ASN A 312 26.92 -10.34 -6.63
C ASN A 312 26.43 -10.26 -8.08
N MET A 313 26.72 -11.30 -8.87
CA MET A 313 26.01 -11.49 -10.13
C MET A 313 24.67 -12.14 -9.87
N VAL A 314 23.63 -11.52 -10.41
CA VAL A 314 22.28 -12.05 -10.35
C VAL A 314 21.99 -12.73 -11.67
N ASP A 315 21.93 -14.06 -11.65
CA ASP A 315 21.47 -14.81 -12.81
C ASP A 315 20.02 -14.42 -13.14
N ILE A 316 19.69 -14.38 -14.43
CA ILE A 316 18.30 -14.25 -14.86
C ILE A 316 17.62 -15.59 -14.53
N GLU A 317 16.99 -15.66 -13.36
CA GLU A 317 16.20 -16.81 -12.95
C GLU A 317 14.89 -16.85 -13.76
N GLU A 318 14.52 -18.04 -14.24
CA GLU A 318 13.19 -18.29 -14.81
C GLU A 318 12.43 -19.29 -13.92
N PRO A 319 11.29 -18.89 -13.32
CA PRO A 319 10.67 -17.57 -13.38
C PRO A 319 11.37 -16.53 -12.47
N VAL A 320 11.30 -15.25 -12.85
CA VAL A 320 11.77 -14.12 -12.03
C VAL A 320 11.01 -14.11 -10.70
N SER A 321 11.75 -14.05 -9.58
CA SER A 321 11.19 -14.11 -8.23
C SER A 321 11.70 -12.99 -7.30
N SER A 322 12.58 -12.11 -7.79
CA SER A 322 13.18 -11.02 -7.03
C SER A 322 13.31 -9.74 -7.85
N TYR A 323 13.40 -8.60 -7.16
CA TYR A 323 13.61 -7.29 -7.79
C TYR A 323 14.88 -7.26 -8.64
N GLN A 324 15.97 -7.85 -8.16
CA GLN A 324 17.25 -7.85 -8.86
C GLN A 324 17.20 -8.69 -10.14
N ALA A 325 16.54 -9.86 -10.10
CA ALA A 325 16.35 -10.67 -11.30
C ALA A 325 15.45 -9.97 -12.33
N LEU A 326 14.42 -9.23 -11.88
CA LEU A 326 13.58 -8.42 -12.75
C LEU A 326 14.38 -7.32 -13.45
N ALA A 327 15.17 -6.56 -12.69
CA ALA A 327 16.02 -5.49 -13.24
C ALA A 327 16.98 -6.05 -14.31
N CYS A 328 17.61 -7.19 -14.04
CA CYS A 328 18.50 -7.83 -15.01
C CYS A 328 17.80 -8.35 -16.25
N CYS A 329 16.58 -8.87 -16.12
CA CYS A 329 15.82 -9.27 -17.29
C CYS A 329 15.45 -8.07 -18.16
N LEU A 330 14.89 -7.01 -17.55
CA LEU A 330 14.45 -5.81 -18.28
C LEU A 330 15.60 -5.11 -19.02
N ASN A 331 16.80 -5.04 -18.43
CA ASN A 331 17.99 -4.48 -19.09
C ASN A 331 18.36 -5.18 -20.40
N ASN A 332 18.00 -6.46 -20.55
CA ASN A 332 18.31 -7.27 -21.73
C ASN A 332 17.17 -7.30 -22.76
N VAL A 333 16.05 -6.60 -22.52
CA VAL A 333 14.95 -6.56 -23.47
C VAL A 333 15.15 -5.43 -24.49
N ASP A 334 15.01 -5.77 -25.77
CA ASP A 334 14.97 -4.80 -26.87
C ASP A 334 13.59 -4.15 -26.92
N PHE A 335 13.45 -2.97 -26.28
CA PHE A 335 12.23 -2.18 -26.28
C PHE A 335 12.11 -1.35 -27.56
N LEU A 336 10.96 -1.44 -28.24
CA LEU A 336 10.66 -0.49 -29.31
C LEU A 336 10.37 0.90 -28.73
N LEU A 337 9.75 0.93 -27.55
CA LEU A 337 9.43 2.14 -26.82
C LEU A 337 10.01 2.04 -25.42
N ASP A 338 11.09 2.79 -25.15
CA ASP A 338 11.71 2.91 -23.83
C ASP A 338 11.39 4.25 -23.17
N GLN A 339 11.36 4.35 -21.83
CA GLN A 339 11.11 5.60 -21.09
C GLN A 339 12.03 6.77 -21.52
N SER A 340 13.25 6.46 -22.00
CA SER A 340 14.21 7.45 -22.51
C SER A 340 13.99 7.88 -23.98
N SER A 341 13.02 7.28 -24.67
CA SER A 341 12.77 7.52 -26.09
C SER A 341 12.30 8.96 -26.37
N SER A 342 12.86 9.57 -27.40
CA SER A 342 12.42 10.89 -27.87
C SER A 342 10.99 10.83 -28.40
N GLY A 343 10.12 11.77 -28.00
CA GLY A 343 8.72 11.82 -28.44
C GLY A 343 7.72 11.33 -27.39
N LEU A 344 8.20 10.90 -26.22
CA LEU A 344 7.37 10.65 -25.05
C LEU A 344 7.13 11.93 -24.24
N SER A 345 6.01 11.97 -23.51
CA SER A 345 5.69 13.04 -22.56
C SER A 345 5.36 12.44 -21.20
N GLN A 346 5.75 13.09 -20.12
CA GLN A 346 5.30 12.69 -18.79
C GLN A 346 3.83 13.07 -18.63
N VAL A 347 2.97 12.07 -18.47
CA VAL A 347 1.52 12.26 -18.30
C VAL A 347 1.06 11.37 -17.15
N TYR A 348 0.21 11.92 -16.28
CA TYR A 348 -0.13 11.31 -14.99
C TYR A 348 1.13 11.05 -14.14
N ASP A 349 1.54 9.80 -14.00
CA ASP A 349 2.63 9.31 -13.17
C ASP A 349 3.70 8.51 -13.95
N ASN A 350 3.64 8.46 -15.30
CA ASN A 350 4.63 7.77 -16.13
C ASN A 350 4.99 8.53 -17.43
N MET A 351 6.07 8.14 -18.09
CA MET A 351 6.33 8.53 -19.48
C MET A 351 5.34 7.82 -20.40
N ALA A 352 4.76 8.56 -21.33
CA ALA A 352 3.66 8.09 -22.16
C ALA A 352 3.80 8.52 -23.62
N TYR A 353 3.39 7.63 -24.52
CA TYR A 353 3.10 7.94 -25.91
C TYR A 353 1.62 8.28 -26.06
N ILE A 354 1.33 9.46 -26.60
CA ILE A 354 -0.04 9.92 -26.88
C ILE A 354 -0.36 9.59 -28.34
N VAL A 355 -1.39 8.77 -28.56
CA VAL A 355 -1.85 8.40 -29.90
C VAL A 355 -2.33 9.64 -30.65
N GLN A 356 -1.86 9.82 -31.88
CA GLN A 356 -2.09 11.05 -32.64
C GLN A 356 -3.31 10.97 -33.55
N ASN A 357 -3.61 9.79 -34.11
CA ASN A 357 -4.71 9.63 -35.07
C ASN A 357 -5.57 8.40 -34.76
N SER A 358 -6.88 8.54 -34.99
CA SER A 358 -7.80 7.39 -35.06
C SER A 358 -7.39 6.46 -36.20
N GLY A 359 -7.59 5.16 -35.99
CA GLY A 359 -7.28 4.19 -37.03
C GLY A 359 -7.16 2.76 -36.53
N GLN A 360 -6.71 1.90 -37.43
CA GLN A 360 -6.46 0.50 -37.14
C GLN A 360 -4.97 0.23 -37.13
N TRP A 361 -4.47 -0.32 -36.03
CA TRP A 361 -3.11 -0.76 -35.87
C TRP A 361 -2.99 -2.27 -36.10
N SER A 362 -1.91 -2.66 -36.78
CA SER A 362 -1.42 -4.03 -36.90
C SER A 362 0.09 -4.05 -36.58
N THR A 363 0.69 -5.24 -36.41
CA THR A 363 2.13 -5.34 -36.13
C THR A 363 2.99 -4.62 -37.17
N ALA A 364 2.58 -4.65 -38.45
CA ALA A 364 3.32 -4.02 -39.54
C ALA A 364 2.94 -2.54 -39.76
N THR A 365 1.76 -2.11 -39.33
CA THR A 365 1.22 -0.78 -39.64
C THR A 365 0.61 -0.17 -38.38
N ASN A 366 1.38 0.66 -37.68
CA ASN A 366 0.94 1.42 -36.52
C ASN A 366 1.82 2.67 -36.33
N GLU A 367 1.37 3.62 -35.52
CA GLU A 367 2.11 4.88 -35.31
C GLU A 367 3.45 4.65 -34.61
N LEU A 368 3.54 3.67 -33.70
CA LEU A 368 4.79 3.36 -32.99
C LEU A 368 5.89 2.95 -33.97
N VAL A 369 5.56 2.11 -34.97
CA VAL A 369 6.53 1.67 -35.98
C VAL A 369 7.01 2.84 -36.85
N ASN A 370 6.12 3.79 -37.13
CA ASN A 370 6.46 4.97 -37.92
C ASN A 370 7.35 5.95 -37.15
N VAL A 371 7.18 6.05 -35.84
CA VAL A 371 7.91 7.00 -34.98
C VAL A 371 9.22 6.42 -34.46
N PHE A 372 9.22 5.15 -34.02
CA PHE A 372 10.33 4.50 -33.31
C PHE A 372 11.05 3.42 -34.12
N GLY A 373 10.53 3.03 -35.30
CA GLY A 373 11.16 2.06 -36.19
C GLY A 373 10.50 0.68 -36.16
N THR A 374 11.08 -0.30 -36.87
CA THR A 374 10.48 -1.64 -36.98
C THR A 374 10.92 -2.52 -35.81
N PRO A 375 10.00 -3.21 -35.10
CA PRO A 375 10.34 -4.10 -34.00
C PRO A 375 11.19 -5.29 -34.47
N SER A 376 12.11 -5.74 -33.62
CA SER A 376 12.80 -7.01 -33.77
C SER A 376 11.85 -8.16 -33.34
N GLY A 377 11.87 -9.31 -34.04
CA GLY A 377 11.12 -10.50 -33.62
C GLY A 377 9.63 -10.56 -33.98
N GLY A 378 9.02 -9.48 -34.51
CA GLY A 378 7.62 -9.49 -34.98
C GLY A 378 6.55 -9.27 -33.91
N PHE A 379 6.96 -8.76 -32.75
CA PHE A 379 6.11 -8.31 -31.64
C PHE A 379 6.65 -6.98 -31.08
N ILE A 380 5.86 -6.25 -30.30
CA ILE A 380 6.21 -4.91 -29.84
C ILE A 380 6.42 -4.92 -28.32
N ASN A 381 7.67 -4.73 -27.88
CA ASN A 381 8.01 -4.53 -26.46
C ASN A 381 7.90 -3.05 -26.07
N ILE A 382 7.23 -2.76 -24.96
CA ILE A 382 6.87 -1.41 -24.51
C ILE A 382 7.25 -1.22 -23.03
N ASN A 383 7.99 -0.15 -22.77
CA ASN A 383 8.40 0.37 -21.47
C ASN A 383 7.95 1.85 -21.33
N ALA A 384 6.73 2.16 -21.76
CA ALA A 384 6.05 3.44 -21.54
C ALA A 384 4.53 3.26 -21.64
N ASP A 385 3.75 4.17 -21.05
CA ASP A 385 2.29 4.14 -21.18
C ASP A 385 1.83 4.47 -22.60
N ILE A 386 0.69 3.91 -23.02
CA ILE A 386 0.00 4.31 -24.25
C ILE A 386 -1.30 5.02 -23.86
N ILE A 387 -1.44 6.29 -24.26
CA ILE A 387 -2.63 7.09 -23.98
C ILE A 387 -3.41 7.28 -25.27
N ILE A 388 -4.69 6.93 -25.23
CA ILE A 388 -5.65 7.15 -26.31
C ILE A 388 -6.49 8.37 -25.88
N PRO A 389 -6.20 9.55 -26.43
CA PRO A 389 -6.78 10.79 -25.94
C PRO A 389 -8.19 11.03 -26.47
N ARG A 390 -8.90 11.98 -25.86
CA ARG A 390 -10.25 12.38 -26.27
C ARG A 390 -10.38 12.59 -27.78
N GLY A 391 -11.41 11.99 -28.39
CA GLY A 391 -11.71 12.12 -29.82
C GLY A 391 -10.94 11.14 -30.73
N ILE A 392 -10.11 10.26 -30.15
CA ILE A 392 -9.40 9.21 -30.88
C ILE A 392 -10.12 7.86 -30.71
N ASP A 393 -10.31 7.17 -31.84
CA ASP A 393 -10.84 5.82 -31.93
C ASP A 393 -9.73 4.89 -32.46
N LEU A 394 -9.19 4.03 -31.60
CA LEU A 394 -8.09 3.13 -31.94
C LEU A 394 -8.58 1.68 -31.98
N THR A 395 -8.24 0.95 -33.05
CA THR A 395 -8.49 -0.49 -33.17
C THR A 395 -7.18 -1.26 -33.28
N LEU A 396 -6.93 -2.21 -32.37
CA LEU A 396 -5.80 -3.13 -32.44
C LEU A 396 -6.23 -4.45 -33.08
N ASN A 397 -5.61 -4.85 -34.19
CA ASN A 397 -5.93 -6.08 -34.90
C ASN A 397 -4.67 -6.87 -35.25
N SER A 398 -4.64 -8.15 -34.86
CA SER A 398 -3.53 -9.07 -35.14
C SER A 398 -2.18 -8.50 -34.69
N MET A 399 -2.15 -7.92 -33.48
CA MET A 399 -0.97 -7.34 -32.85
C MET A 399 -0.52 -8.16 -31.65
N GLN A 400 0.79 -8.23 -31.43
CA GLN A 400 1.35 -8.77 -30.18
C GLN A 400 2.14 -7.68 -29.51
N MET A 401 1.70 -7.27 -28.33
CA MET A 401 2.28 -6.18 -27.55
C MET A 401 2.60 -6.68 -26.15
N TYR A 402 3.84 -6.45 -25.73
CA TYR A 402 4.41 -6.92 -24.47
C TYR A 402 4.79 -5.72 -23.61
N PHE A 403 4.18 -5.61 -22.44
CA PHE A 403 4.34 -4.46 -21.56
C PHE A 403 5.27 -4.80 -20.40
N GLY A 404 6.13 -3.85 -20.02
CA GLY A 404 6.87 -3.93 -18.77
C GLY A 404 5.95 -3.89 -17.53
N SER A 405 6.56 -3.87 -16.35
CA SER A 405 5.86 -3.99 -15.08
C SER A 405 5.14 -2.71 -14.62
N GLN A 406 5.42 -1.57 -15.24
CA GLN A 406 4.88 -0.26 -14.88
C GLN A 406 3.99 0.32 -15.99
N GLU A 407 3.77 -0.41 -17.07
CA GLU A 407 3.19 0.13 -18.29
C GLU A 407 1.71 -0.23 -18.43
N ARG A 408 0.94 0.76 -18.91
CA ARG A 408 -0.51 0.71 -19.06
C ARG A 408 -0.95 1.18 -20.43
N ILE A 409 -2.16 0.77 -20.80
CA ILE A 409 -2.95 1.49 -21.81
C ILE A 409 -4.01 2.32 -21.09
N ILE A 410 -4.12 3.60 -21.41
CA ILE A 410 -5.08 4.53 -20.80
C ILE A 410 -6.04 5.04 -21.88
N VAL A 411 -7.34 4.84 -21.67
CA VAL A 411 -8.42 5.32 -22.54
C VAL A 411 -9.10 6.50 -21.86
N GLU A 412 -8.88 7.71 -22.39
CA GLU A 412 -9.41 8.94 -21.81
C GLU A 412 -10.90 9.16 -22.10
N PRO A 413 -11.57 10.07 -21.36
CA PRO A 413 -12.95 10.45 -21.63
C PRO A 413 -13.18 10.95 -23.06
N GLY A 414 -14.09 10.31 -23.79
CA GLY A 414 -14.37 10.63 -25.19
C GLY A 414 -13.49 9.90 -26.20
N ALA A 415 -12.64 8.97 -25.76
CA ALA A 415 -11.84 8.10 -26.60
C ALA A 415 -12.42 6.68 -26.64
N SER A 416 -12.05 5.90 -27.67
CA SER A 416 -12.35 4.46 -27.72
C SER A 416 -11.15 3.60 -28.09
N LEU A 417 -11.07 2.43 -27.44
CA LEU A 417 -10.13 1.36 -27.78
C LEU A 417 -10.92 0.11 -28.16
N THR A 418 -10.60 -0.47 -29.30
CA THR A 418 -11.15 -1.74 -29.76
C THR A 418 -10.04 -2.78 -29.87
N ILE A 419 -10.15 -3.87 -29.11
CA ILE A 419 -9.30 -5.05 -29.25
C ILE A 419 -10.02 -6.03 -30.18
N GLY A 420 -9.58 -6.05 -31.44
CA GLY A 420 -10.10 -6.97 -32.44
C GLY A 420 -9.27 -8.26 -32.53
N SER A 421 -9.52 -9.07 -33.55
CA SER A 421 -9.11 -10.48 -33.61
C SER A 421 -7.60 -10.70 -33.73
N GLY A 422 -7.09 -11.69 -32.99
CA GLY A 422 -5.69 -12.10 -33.01
C GLY A 422 -4.74 -11.15 -32.27
N THR A 423 -5.29 -10.24 -31.46
CA THR A 423 -4.51 -9.28 -30.68
C THR A 423 -4.17 -9.85 -29.31
N ILE A 424 -2.87 -9.93 -28.98
CA ILE A 424 -2.37 -10.37 -27.68
C ILE A 424 -1.74 -9.16 -27.00
N LEU A 425 -2.26 -8.83 -25.82
CA LEU A 425 -1.67 -7.88 -24.88
C LEU A 425 -1.21 -8.69 -23.69
N ASP A 426 0.09 -8.73 -23.46
CA ASP A 426 0.72 -9.60 -22.48
C ASP A 426 1.82 -8.81 -21.75
N ALA A 427 2.31 -9.34 -20.64
CA ALA A 427 3.48 -8.80 -20.00
C ALA A 427 4.76 -9.33 -20.66
N ILE A 428 5.84 -8.57 -20.52
CA ILE A 428 7.11 -8.91 -21.15
C ILE A 428 7.64 -10.25 -20.64
N ASN A 429 8.44 -10.93 -21.48
CA ASN A 429 9.03 -12.26 -21.20
C ASN A 429 10.09 -12.25 -20.07
N CYS A 430 9.91 -11.40 -19.06
CA CYS A 430 10.63 -11.38 -17.79
C CYS A 430 9.80 -11.98 -16.64
N HIS A 431 8.78 -12.80 -16.95
CA HIS A 431 7.94 -13.45 -15.95
C HIS A 431 7.40 -12.48 -14.88
N VAL A 432 6.98 -11.29 -15.32
CA VAL A 432 6.44 -10.21 -14.49
C VAL A 432 5.06 -9.84 -14.99
N VAL A 433 4.19 -9.33 -14.12
CA VAL A 433 2.89 -8.81 -14.53
C VAL A 433 2.99 -7.39 -15.09
N SER A 434 2.16 -7.06 -16.08
CA SER A 434 1.89 -5.69 -16.51
C SER A 434 0.84 -5.01 -15.63
N GLN A 435 0.59 -3.73 -15.84
CA GLN A 435 -0.47 -3.03 -15.12
C GLN A 435 -1.84 -3.19 -15.80
N GLY A 436 -1.91 -3.51 -17.10
CA GLY A 436 -3.14 -3.69 -17.87
C GLY A 436 -3.76 -2.39 -18.41
N ILE A 437 -5.07 -2.39 -18.63
CA ILE A 437 -5.82 -1.29 -19.27
C ILE A 437 -6.56 -0.45 -18.22
N ARG A 438 -6.59 0.88 -18.40
CA ARG A 438 -7.38 1.84 -17.62
C ARG A 438 -8.39 2.55 -18.53
N VAL A 439 -9.67 2.47 -18.19
CA VAL A 439 -10.74 3.13 -18.93
C VAL A 439 -11.35 4.20 -18.04
N ILE A 440 -11.08 5.47 -18.36
CA ILE A 440 -11.40 6.60 -17.48
C ILE A 440 -12.88 6.99 -17.66
N GLY A 441 -13.61 7.08 -16.55
CA GLY A 441 -14.99 7.53 -16.48
C GLY A 441 -15.17 8.94 -15.90
N PRO A 442 -16.43 9.33 -15.64
CA PRO A 442 -16.76 10.67 -15.14
C PRO A 442 -16.54 10.84 -13.62
N GLY A 443 -16.23 9.76 -12.90
CA GLY A 443 -16.10 9.73 -11.44
C GLY A 443 -17.32 9.19 -10.72
N TRP A 444 -17.11 8.74 -9.49
CA TRP A 444 -18.14 8.23 -8.59
C TRP A 444 -19.17 9.31 -8.27
N GLY A 445 -20.45 8.99 -8.48
CA GLY A 445 -21.57 9.90 -8.26
C GLY A 445 -21.87 10.80 -9.46
N ASN A 446 -21.00 10.84 -10.47
CA ASN A 446 -21.22 11.61 -11.69
C ASN A 446 -21.89 10.77 -12.77
N GLN A 447 -22.83 11.37 -13.51
CA GLN A 447 -23.57 10.68 -14.55
C GLN A 447 -22.74 10.53 -15.84
N ARG A 448 -22.75 9.34 -16.45
CA ARG A 448 -22.35 9.15 -17.86
C ARG A 448 -23.26 9.95 -18.80
N ALA A 449 -22.68 10.80 -19.62
CA ALA A 449 -23.38 11.65 -20.56
C ALA A 449 -22.60 11.83 -21.87
N ILE A 450 -23.31 12.14 -22.94
CA ILE A 450 -22.72 12.71 -24.16
C ILE A 450 -22.63 14.21 -23.94
N LEU A 451 -21.43 14.78 -24.09
CA LEU A 451 -21.17 16.21 -23.90
C LEU A 451 -21.60 17.01 -25.14
N SER A 452 -21.56 18.34 -25.03
CA SER A 452 -21.99 19.25 -26.10
C SER A 452 -21.18 19.15 -27.40
N ASP A 453 -19.97 18.59 -27.32
CA ASP A 453 -19.11 18.28 -28.47
C ASP A 453 -19.47 16.95 -29.15
N GLY A 454 -20.48 16.23 -28.67
CA GLY A 454 -20.93 14.94 -29.20
C GLY A 454 -20.11 13.74 -28.73
N LEU A 455 -19.08 13.94 -27.90
CA LEU A 455 -18.25 12.87 -27.36
C LEU A 455 -18.66 12.53 -25.92
N PRO A 456 -18.53 11.27 -25.48
CA PRO A 456 -18.85 10.90 -24.11
C PRO A 456 -17.91 11.55 -23.09
N ASN A 457 -18.39 11.73 -21.85
CA ASN A 457 -17.56 12.08 -20.69
C ASN A 457 -16.87 10.86 -20.04
N TYR A 458 -16.70 9.78 -20.79
CA TYR A 458 -16.05 8.54 -20.39
C TYR A 458 -15.35 7.89 -21.59
N GLY A 459 -14.32 7.09 -21.32
CA GLY A 459 -13.66 6.24 -22.29
C GLY A 459 -14.44 4.94 -22.50
N VAL A 460 -14.24 4.33 -23.67
CA VAL A 460 -14.92 3.08 -24.04
C VAL A 460 -13.90 2.04 -24.49
N LEU A 461 -13.98 0.84 -23.92
CA LEU A 461 -13.22 -0.32 -24.37
C LEU A 461 -14.16 -1.35 -25.00
N HIS A 462 -13.85 -1.80 -26.21
CA HIS A 462 -14.53 -2.88 -26.91
C HIS A 462 -13.62 -4.12 -27.02
N LEU A 463 -14.10 -5.28 -26.57
CA LEU A 463 -13.50 -6.60 -26.81
C LEU A 463 -14.43 -7.36 -27.79
N LEU A 464 -14.01 -7.58 -29.03
CA LEU A 464 -14.94 -7.94 -30.12
C LEU A 464 -15.34 -9.42 -30.20
N THR A 465 -16.48 -9.69 -30.85
CA THR A 465 -16.95 -11.04 -31.22
C THR A 465 -16.00 -11.75 -32.21
N GLY A 466 -15.88 -13.09 -32.13
CA GLY A 466 -15.06 -13.89 -33.07
C GLY A 466 -13.54 -13.81 -32.85
N SER A 467 -13.14 -13.17 -31.75
CA SER A 467 -11.78 -12.97 -31.31
C SER A 467 -11.31 -14.06 -30.34
N THR A 468 -11.58 -15.34 -30.61
CA THR A 468 -11.08 -16.44 -29.73
C THR A 468 -9.55 -16.46 -29.59
N ASN A 469 -8.84 -15.67 -30.39
CA ASN A 469 -7.40 -15.47 -30.32
C ASN A 469 -6.99 -14.16 -29.64
N SER A 470 -7.92 -13.29 -29.22
CA SER A 470 -7.57 -12.05 -28.53
C SER A 470 -7.44 -12.31 -27.04
N ARG A 471 -6.28 -11.97 -26.51
CA ARG A 471 -5.84 -12.36 -25.17
C ARG A 471 -5.31 -11.13 -24.45
N LEU A 472 -5.75 -10.96 -23.23
CA LEU A 472 -5.20 -10.02 -22.26
C LEU A 472 -4.65 -10.85 -21.11
N GLU A 473 -3.34 -10.83 -20.95
CA GLU A 473 -2.64 -11.77 -20.09
C GLU A 473 -1.76 -11.07 -19.06
N ASP A 474 -1.50 -11.77 -17.96
CA ASP A 474 -0.41 -11.49 -17.03
C ASP A 474 -0.38 -10.03 -16.55
N ALA A 475 -1.50 -9.56 -16.00
CA ALA A 475 -1.65 -8.19 -15.50
C ALA A 475 -2.08 -8.15 -14.02
N ILE A 476 -1.73 -7.08 -13.30
CA ILE A 476 -2.26 -6.85 -11.94
C ILE A 476 -3.79 -6.72 -11.99
N ILE A 477 -4.26 -5.80 -12.85
CA ILE A 477 -5.68 -5.68 -13.20
C ILE A 477 -5.74 -5.66 -14.72
N GLY A 478 -6.34 -6.67 -15.33
CA GLY A 478 -6.47 -6.74 -16.79
C GLY A 478 -7.14 -5.48 -17.33
N ILE A 479 -8.35 -5.17 -16.85
CA ILE A 479 -9.08 -3.94 -17.22
C ILE A 479 -9.64 -3.29 -15.95
N ALA A 480 -9.30 -2.01 -15.72
CA ALA A 480 -9.91 -1.19 -14.69
C ALA A 480 -10.84 -0.14 -15.32
N GLY A 481 -12.07 -0.02 -14.84
CA GLY A 481 -13.06 1.01 -15.23
C GLY A 481 -12.82 2.38 -14.59
N MET A 482 -11.56 2.67 -14.23
CA MET A 482 -11.09 3.87 -13.53
C MET A 482 -9.60 4.06 -13.81
N PHE A 483 -9.07 5.25 -13.53
CA PHE A 483 -7.63 5.45 -13.41
C PHE A 483 -7.16 5.00 -12.03
N VAL A 484 -6.21 4.06 -11.96
CA VAL A 484 -5.51 3.73 -10.70
C VAL A 484 -4.04 4.13 -10.81
N PRO A 485 -3.45 4.68 -9.72
CA PRO A 485 -2.02 4.97 -9.67
C PRO A 485 -1.17 3.74 -9.99
N LEU A 486 0.08 3.97 -10.40
CA LEU A 486 1.05 2.89 -10.65
C LEU A 486 1.22 1.98 -9.43
N PHE A 487 1.12 0.67 -9.66
CA PHE A 487 1.49 -0.32 -8.65
C PHE A 487 3.01 -0.55 -8.68
N ASP A 488 3.67 -0.33 -7.55
CA ASP A 488 5.07 -0.75 -7.39
C ASP A 488 5.13 -2.25 -7.12
N VAL A 489 5.47 -3.02 -8.16
CA VAL A 489 5.56 -4.48 -8.08
C VAL A 489 6.57 -4.97 -7.04
N ASN A 490 7.64 -4.20 -6.77
CA ASN A 490 8.65 -4.59 -5.78
C ASN A 490 8.13 -4.36 -4.36
N ASN A 491 7.42 -3.25 -4.15
CA ASN A 491 6.73 -3.01 -2.90
C ASN A 491 5.65 -4.08 -2.66
N MET A 492 4.85 -4.41 -3.68
CA MET A 492 3.88 -5.51 -3.60
C MET A 492 4.54 -6.84 -3.23
N ALA A 493 5.67 -7.19 -3.85
CA ALA A 493 6.44 -8.39 -3.49
C ALA A 493 6.81 -8.39 -2.00
N SER A 494 7.34 -7.27 -1.50
CA SER A 494 7.70 -7.14 -0.08
C SER A 494 6.50 -7.29 0.86
N GLN A 495 5.34 -6.75 0.48
CA GLN A 495 4.09 -6.87 1.25
C GLN A 495 3.58 -8.32 1.26
N ILE A 496 3.64 -9.01 0.12
CA ILE A 496 3.26 -10.42 0.01
C ILE A 496 4.16 -11.29 0.88
N VAL A 497 5.48 -11.09 0.83
CA VAL A 497 6.45 -11.80 1.70
C VAL A 497 6.18 -11.53 3.18
N ALA A 498 5.85 -10.28 3.55
CA ALA A 498 5.53 -9.94 4.93
C ALA A 498 4.28 -10.68 5.48
N GLN A 499 3.38 -11.14 4.60
CA GLN A 499 2.19 -11.91 4.97
C GLN A 499 2.39 -13.44 4.88
N GLN A 500 3.62 -13.93 4.68
CA GLN A 500 3.89 -15.37 4.52
C GLN A 500 3.31 -16.24 5.67
N ASN A 501 3.26 -15.73 6.90
CA ASN A 501 2.73 -16.46 8.05
C ASN A 501 1.20 -16.47 8.15
N VAL A 502 0.50 -15.63 7.37
CA VAL A 502 -0.97 -15.48 7.36
C VAL A 502 -1.57 -16.09 6.08
N LEU A 503 -0.78 -16.14 5.00
CA LEU A 503 -1.10 -16.88 3.78
C LEU A 503 -0.95 -18.38 4.04
N CYS A 504 -2.04 -19.14 3.96
CA CYS A 504 -2.00 -20.58 4.23
C CYS A 504 -1.13 -21.31 3.19
N ALA A 505 -0.57 -22.47 3.54
CA ALA A 505 0.32 -23.24 2.67
C ALA A 505 -0.33 -23.76 1.37
N ASN A 506 -1.64 -23.56 1.19
CA ASN A 506 -2.34 -23.71 -0.08
C ASN A 506 -3.22 -22.46 -0.35
N PRO A 507 -2.98 -21.70 -1.45
CA PRO A 507 -3.79 -20.54 -1.86
C PRO A 507 -5.23 -20.87 -2.24
N SER A 508 -5.52 -22.13 -2.59
CA SER A 508 -6.88 -22.61 -2.87
C SER A 508 -7.65 -22.98 -1.60
N ASP A 509 -7.01 -22.91 -0.42
CA ASP A 509 -7.70 -23.10 0.84
C ASP A 509 -8.70 -21.96 1.03
N LEU A 510 -9.91 -22.36 1.39
CA LEU A 510 -10.93 -21.49 1.92
C LEU A 510 -10.32 -20.51 2.92
N LEU A 511 -9.47 -20.97 3.83
CA LEU A 511 -8.87 -20.20 4.93
C LEU A 511 -7.88 -19.10 4.49
N CYS A 512 -7.38 -19.09 3.24
CA CYS A 512 -6.40 -18.12 2.76
C CYS A 512 -6.96 -16.69 2.64
N GLN A 513 -6.35 -15.73 3.36
CA GLN A 513 -6.54 -14.28 3.22
C GLN A 513 -6.72 -13.83 1.76
N THR A 514 -7.48 -12.77 1.51
CA THR A 514 -7.47 -12.14 0.17
C THR A 514 -6.37 -11.09 0.12
N LEU A 515 -5.70 -10.99 -1.02
CA LEU A 515 -4.59 -10.05 -1.21
C LEU A 515 -5.10 -8.69 -1.72
N THR A 516 -6.31 -8.65 -2.30
CA THR A 516 -6.97 -7.44 -2.79
C THR A 516 -6.93 -6.27 -1.78
N PRO A 517 -7.28 -6.45 -0.48
CA PRO A 517 -7.18 -5.39 0.52
C PRO A 517 -5.75 -4.90 0.79
N LEU A 518 -4.77 -5.80 0.69
CA LEU A 518 -3.36 -5.49 0.97
C LEU A 518 -2.73 -4.71 -0.19
N VAL A 519 -2.86 -5.23 -1.42
CA VAL A 519 -2.06 -4.77 -2.56
C VAL A 519 -2.82 -3.92 -3.56
N LEU A 520 -4.15 -4.02 -3.64
CA LEU A 520 -4.95 -3.25 -4.61
C LEU A 520 -5.73 -2.11 -3.96
N GLN A 521 -6.38 -2.38 -2.82
CA GLN A 521 -7.30 -1.44 -2.20
C GLN A 521 -6.71 -0.05 -1.91
N PRO A 522 -5.42 0.09 -1.51
CA PRO A 522 -4.81 1.40 -1.36
C PRO A 522 -4.81 2.25 -2.64
N ALA A 523 -4.76 1.61 -3.82
CA ALA A 523 -4.82 2.30 -5.11
C ALA A 523 -6.26 2.44 -5.61
N THR A 524 -7.09 1.40 -5.50
CA THR A 524 -8.49 1.43 -5.96
C THR A 524 -9.38 2.33 -5.11
N ASN A 525 -9.01 2.62 -3.85
CA ASN A 525 -9.75 3.53 -2.97
C ASN A 525 -9.15 4.94 -2.97
N SER A 526 -8.15 5.21 -3.82
CA SER A 526 -7.56 6.54 -3.94
C SER A 526 -8.55 7.56 -4.50
N THR A 527 -8.34 8.84 -4.19
CA THR A 527 -9.13 9.93 -4.79
C THR A 527 -9.06 9.91 -6.31
N ALA A 528 -7.91 9.55 -6.89
CA ALA A 528 -7.74 9.44 -8.34
C ALA A 528 -8.69 8.38 -8.93
N ALA A 529 -8.74 7.18 -8.32
CA ALA A 529 -9.67 6.13 -8.69
C ALA A 529 -11.13 6.57 -8.59
N GLN A 530 -11.54 7.12 -7.45
CA GLN A 530 -12.93 7.53 -7.24
C GLN A 530 -13.36 8.67 -8.17
N THR A 531 -12.52 9.67 -8.41
CA THR A 531 -12.84 10.82 -9.28
C THR A 531 -12.82 10.51 -10.77
N THR A 532 -12.28 9.35 -11.16
CA THR A 532 -12.15 8.92 -12.56
C THR A 532 -12.88 7.63 -12.88
N ALA A 533 -13.66 7.08 -11.96
CA ALA A 533 -14.33 5.83 -12.18
C ALA A 533 -15.57 5.93 -13.08
N GLY A 534 -16.05 4.79 -13.57
CA GLY A 534 -17.21 4.72 -14.46
C GLY A 534 -16.87 4.68 -15.95
N GLY A 535 -15.66 4.24 -16.32
CA GLY A 535 -15.34 3.88 -17.72
C GLY A 535 -16.26 2.76 -18.23
N VAL A 536 -16.49 2.70 -19.55
CA VAL A 536 -17.40 1.71 -20.15
C VAL A 536 -16.61 0.56 -20.76
N ILE A 537 -16.97 -0.67 -20.37
CA ILE A 537 -16.40 -1.90 -20.92
C ILE A 537 -17.51 -2.65 -21.66
N GLN A 538 -17.28 -2.93 -22.94
CA GLN A 538 -18.14 -3.75 -23.78
C GLN A 538 -17.35 -4.96 -24.27
N SER A 539 -17.46 -6.07 -23.54
CA SER A 539 -16.85 -7.33 -23.94
C SER A 539 -17.88 -8.22 -24.63
N GLN A 540 -17.52 -8.78 -25.79
CA GLN A 540 -18.33 -9.70 -26.59
C GLN A 540 -17.53 -10.94 -27.03
N GLY A 541 -16.43 -11.24 -26.34
CA GLY A 541 -15.49 -12.31 -26.70
C GLY A 541 -14.15 -12.14 -26.01
N GLY A 542 -13.17 -12.97 -26.39
CA GLY A 542 -11.79 -12.86 -25.91
C GLY A 542 -11.49 -13.64 -24.63
N VAL A 543 -10.21 -13.63 -24.27
CA VAL A 543 -9.67 -14.31 -23.10
C VAL A 543 -8.95 -13.30 -22.22
N ILE A 544 -9.26 -13.30 -20.93
CA ILE A 544 -8.54 -12.56 -19.89
C ILE A 544 -7.96 -13.59 -18.92
N SER A 545 -6.65 -13.78 -18.94
CA SER A 545 -5.98 -14.86 -18.21
C SER A 545 -4.79 -14.39 -17.40
N ASN A 546 -4.48 -15.13 -16.33
CA ASN A 546 -3.35 -14.85 -15.43
C ASN A 546 -3.34 -13.42 -14.87
N CYS A 547 -4.48 -12.73 -14.86
CA CYS A 547 -4.58 -11.45 -14.19
C CYS A 547 -4.92 -11.66 -12.72
N PHE A 548 -4.30 -10.92 -11.79
CA PHE A 548 -4.68 -11.02 -10.37
C PHE A 548 -6.16 -10.63 -10.18
N GLN A 549 -6.62 -9.60 -10.89
CA GLN A 549 -8.03 -9.37 -11.19
C GLN A 549 -8.25 -9.21 -12.70
N GLY A 550 -9.23 -9.91 -13.29
CA GLY A 550 -9.51 -9.79 -14.72
C GLY A 550 -10.11 -8.43 -15.09
N ILE A 551 -11.29 -8.13 -14.57
CA ILE A 551 -11.96 -6.83 -14.72
C ILE A 551 -12.27 -6.26 -13.34
N ASN A 552 -11.89 -5.00 -13.08
CA ASN A 552 -12.27 -4.25 -11.88
C ASN A 552 -13.09 -3.01 -12.26
N LEU A 553 -14.32 -2.92 -11.77
CA LEU A 553 -15.26 -1.83 -12.09
C LEU A 553 -15.55 -0.87 -10.94
N SER A 554 -14.84 -0.94 -9.80
CA SER A 554 -14.99 0.08 -8.75
C SER A 554 -14.66 1.48 -9.32
N TRP A 555 -15.34 2.59 -9.04
CA TRP A 555 -16.53 2.91 -8.26
C TRP A 555 -17.54 3.62 -9.18
N TYR A 556 -18.79 3.16 -9.32
CA TYR A 556 -19.73 3.91 -10.17
C TYR A 556 -21.17 3.67 -9.78
N VAL A 557 -21.80 4.71 -9.22
CA VAL A 557 -23.22 4.73 -8.88
C VAL A 557 -23.91 5.74 -9.78
N ASN A 558 -24.92 5.28 -10.52
CA ASN A 558 -25.64 6.10 -11.49
C ASN A 558 -27.10 6.24 -11.04
N THR A 559 -27.49 7.44 -10.63
CA THR A 559 -28.84 7.78 -10.17
C THR A 559 -29.85 7.94 -11.31
N ALA A 560 -29.39 8.08 -12.55
CA ALA A 560 -30.25 8.41 -13.68
C ALA A 560 -31.15 7.23 -14.15
N PRO A 561 -32.25 7.48 -14.87
CA PRO A 561 -33.12 6.43 -15.39
C PRO A 561 -32.52 5.53 -16.49
N LEU A 562 -33.35 4.59 -16.96
CA LEU A 562 -33.20 3.77 -18.15
C LEU A 562 -32.77 4.62 -19.37
N GLY A 563 -31.54 4.42 -19.85
CA GLY A 563 -30.99 5.14 -21.01
C GLY A 563 -29.48 5.41 -20.96
N THR A 564 -28.83 5.17 -19.81
CA THR A 564 -27.38 5.27 -19.68
C THR A 564 -26.67 4.02 -20.20
N ILE A 565 -25.58 4.21 -20.95
CA ILE A 565 -24.78 3.12 -21.53
C ILE A 565 -24.14 2.33 -20.38
N ALA A 566 -24.58 1.07 -20.23
CA ALA A 566 -24.06 0.14 -19.23
C ALA A 566 -22.79 -0.55 -19.74
N SER A 567 -21.93 -0.98 -18.81
CA SER A 567 -20.90 -1.95 -19.14
C SER A 567 -21.57 -3.31 -19.36
N ILE A 568 -21.12 -4.04 -20.37
CA ILE A 568 -21.67 -5.34 -20.77
C ILE A 568 -20.51 -6.30 -20.95
N ILE A 569 -20.58 -7.46 -20.31
CA ILE A 569 -19.58 -8.52 -20.39
C ILE A 569 -20.27 -9.78 -20.93
N GLU A 570 -19.95 -10.13 -22.17
CA GLU A 570 -20.51 -11.26 -22.91
C GLU A 570 -19.41 -12.11 -23.56
N GLY A 571 -19.61 -13.43 -23.63
CA GLY A 571 -18.74 -14.36 -24.36
C GLY A 571 -17.27 -14.40 -23.94
N THR A 572 -16.90 -13.85 -22.78
CA THR A 572 -15.50 -13.68 -22.34
C THR A 572 -15.07 -14.83 -21.45
N SER A 573 -13.84 -15.32 -21.63
CA SER A 573 -13.27 -16.37 -20.78
C SER A 573 -12.28 -15.80 -19.77
N PHE A 574 -12.40 -16.21 -18.50
CA PHE A 574 -11.55 -15.81 -17.39
C PHE A 574 -10.94 -17.04 -16.74
N TYR A 575 -9.62 -17.13 -16.63
CA TYR A 575 -8.94 -18.22 -15.91
C TYR A 575 -7.52 -17.85 -15.48
N CYS A 576 -6.92 -18.63 -14.59
CA CYS A 576 -5.53 -18.47 -14.15
C CYS A 576 -4.81 -19.79 -14.35
N SER A 577 -3.74 -19.83 -15.14
CA SER A 577 -3.02 -21.07 -15.45
C SER A 577 -2.53 -21.83 -14.20
N SER A 578 -2.24 -23.12 -14.35
CA SER A 578 -1.70 -23.97 -13.27
C SER A 578 -0.30 -23.55 -12.81
N SER A 579 0.45 -22.79 -13.62
CA SER A 579 1.68 -22.11 -13.23
C SER A 579 1.46 -20.94 -12.26
N GLY A 580 0.21 -20.49 -12.08
CA GLY A 580 -0.16 -19.37 -11.23
C GLY A 580 0.21 -18.00 -11.80
N LEU A 581 0.16 -17.00 -10.94
CA LEU A 581 0.49 -15.61 -11.26
C LEU A 581 2.01 -15.38 -11.25
N LEU A 582 2.47 -14.52 -12.16
CA LEU A 582 3.86 -14.09 -12.30
C LEU A 582 4.29 -13.10 -11.19
N TYR A 583 5.56 -12.67 -11.20
CA TYR A 583 6.07 -11.67 -10.25
C TYR A 583 5.18 -10.42 -10.26
N PRO A 584 4.75 -9.89 -9.10
CA PRO A 584 5.25 -10.15 -7.74
C PRO A 584 4.52 -11.23 -6.94
N PHE A 585 3.63 -12.01 -7.56
CA PHE A 585 2.79 -12.99 -6.85
C PHE A 585 3.47 -14.36 -6.66
N ASN A 586 4.61 -14.61 -7.29
CA ASN A 586 5.38 -15.85 -7.21
C ASN A 586 6.56 -15.80 -6.21
N VAL A 587 6.61 -14.80 -5.32
CA VAL A 587 7.75 -14.50 -4.44
C VAL A 587 7.84 -15.35 -3.17
N LEU A 588 6.84 -16.21 -2.90
CA LEU A 588 6.77 -17.03 -1.69
C LEU A 588 7.39 -18.42 -1.92
N PRO A 589 8.60 -18.70 -1.39
CA PRO A 589 9.24 -20.00 -1.59
C PRO A 589 8.47 -21.10 -0.85
N GLY A 590 8.19 -22.21 -1.56
CA GLY A 590 7.59 -23.41 -0.97
C GLY A 590 6.07 -23.36 -0.76
N ILE A 591 5.38 -22.30 -1.19
CA ILE A 591 3.91 -22.23 -1.25
C ILE A 591 3.47 -22.50 -2.69
N ALA A 592 2.32 -23.15 -2.87
CA ALA A 592 1.76 -23.36 -4.21
C ALA A 592 1.53 -22.00 -4.92
N PRO A 593 1.62 -21.92 -6.26
CA PRO A 593 1.48 -20.66 -6.98
C PRO A 593 0.18 -19.92 -6.62
N LEU A 594 0.28 -18.62 -6.36
CA LEU A 594 -0.90 -17.80 -6.11
C LEU A 594 -1.80 -17.80 -7.35
N GLN A 595 -3.10 -17.97 -7.11
CA GLN A 595 -4.12 -17.94 -8.15
C GLN A 595 -4.71 -16.54 -8.31
N ALA A 596 -5.30 -16.27 -9.47
CA ALA A 596 -6.11 -15.07 -9.68
C ALA A 596 -7.22 -14.97 -8.62
N GLU A 597 -7.35 -13.78 -8.03
CA GLU A 597 -8.33 -13.58 -6.97
C GLU A 597 -9.73 -13.45 -7.55
N ALA A 598 -9.93 -12.69 -8.62
CA ALA A 598 -11.25 -12.55 -9.24
C ALA A 598 -11.21 -12.46 -10.77
N GLY A 599 -12.14 -13.15 -11.44
CA GLY A 599 -12.40 -12.90 -12.86
C GLY A 599 -13.01 -11.51 -13.07
N ILE A 600 -14.10 -11.23 -12.35
CA ILE A 600 -14.76 -9.91 -12.34
C ILE A 600 -14.90 -9.44 -10.90
N TYR A 601 -14.48 -8.20 -10.64
CA TYR A 601 -14.49 -7.54 -9.35
C TYR A 601 -15.22 -6.20 -9.42
N GLY A 602 -15.96 -5.84 -8.37
CA GLY A 602 -16.52 -4.49 -8.26
C GLY A 602 -16.94 -4.10 -6.84
N GLU A 603 -16.69 -2.85 -6.50
CA GLU A 603 -17.16 -2.22 -5.26
C GLU A 603 -18.03 -1.00 -5.60
N THR A 604 -19.18 -0.90 -4.95
CA THR A 604 -20.11 0.23 -5.10
C THR A 604 -20.37 0.58 -6.57
N TYR A 605 -20.66 -0.46 -7.36
CA TYR A 605 -20.93 -0.35 -8.79
C TYR A 605 -22.38 -0.71 -9.10
N SER A 606 -23.05 0.18 -9.83
CA SER A 606 -24.45 0.04 -10.21
C SER A 606 -24.59 -0.35 -11.67
N ARG A 607 -25.49 -1.31 -11.94
CA ARG A 607 -25.93 -1.75 -13.27
C ARG A 607 -24.81 -2.32 -14.14
N LEU A 608 -24.48 -3.58 -13.89
CA LEU A 608 -23.60 -4.38 -14.74
C LEU A 608 -24.39 -5.54 -15.35
N LEU A 609 -24.23 -5.74 -16.67
CA LEU A 609 -24.78 -6.91 -17.35
C LEU A 609 -23.64 -7.90 -17.64
N ILE A 610 -23.68 -9.07 -17.01
CA ILE A 610 -22.73 -10.17 -17.19
C ILE A 610 -23.53 -11.33 -17.75
N ARG A 611 -23.51 -11.50 -19.08
CA ARG A 611 -24.45 -12.43 -19.70
C ARG A 611 -23.91 -13.20 -20.88
N ASN A 612 -24.67 -14.22 -21.29
CA ASN A 612 -24.53 -14.88 -22.59
C ASN A 612 -23.11 -15.41 -22.86
N GLY A 613 -22.78 -16.53 -22.24
CA GLY A 613 -21.66 -17.38 -22.66
C GLY A 613 -20.29 -16.98 -22.09
N ASN A 614 -20.23 -16.24 -20.98
CA ASN A 614 -18.97 -16.10 -20.27
C ASN A 614 -18.57 -17.43 -19.61
N THR A 615 -17.27 -17.71 -19.59
CA THR A 615 -16.69 -18.87 -18.90
C THR A 615 -15.74 -18.39 -17.83
N LEU A 616 -15.99 -18.73 -16.57
CA LEU A 616 -15.16 -18.33 -15.43
C LEU A 616 -14.59 -19.59 -14.76
N GLY A 617 -13.27 -19.76 -14.86
CA GLY A 617 -12.54 -20.98 -14.51
C GLY A 617 -12.61 -22.08 -15.59
N THR A 618 -11.92 -23.21 -15.41
CA THR A 618 -11.92 -24.34 -16.37
C THR A 618 -11.90 -25.73 -15.72
N PHE A 619 -12.13 -26.78 -16.51
CA PHE A 619 -12.01 -28.19 -16.10
C PHE A 619 -10.65 -28.86 -16.35
N LEU A 620 -9.62 -28.15 -16.82
CA LEU A 620 -8.33 -28.75 -17.21
C LEU A 620 -7.12 -28.03 -16.61
N ASP A 621 -7.14 -26.69 -16.60
CA ASP A 621 -6.10 -25.85 -16.06
C ASP A 621 -6.74 -24.57 -15.50
N GLY A 622 -6.58 -24.35 -14.20
CA GLY A 622 -6.75 -23.02 -13.65
C GLY A 622 -8.03 -22.72 -12.88
N ASN A 623 -7.84 -22.42 -11.60
CA ASN A 623 -8.92 -22.08 -10.70
C ASN A 623 -8.88 -20.58 -10.42
N LEU A 624 -10.04 -19.94 -10.53
CA LEU A 624 -10.24 -18.63 -9.95
C LEU A 624 -10.62 -18.81 -8.48
N LYS A 625 -10.08 -17.98 -7.59
CA LYS A 625 -10.59 -17.94 -6.22
C LYS A 625 -12.04 -17.48 -6.20
N TYR A 626 -12.34 -16.40 -6.91
CA TYR A 626 -13.70 -15.92 -7.16
C TYR A 626 -13.96 -15.83 -8.67
N GLY A 627 -15.03 -16.43 -9.17
CA GLY A 627 -15.49 -16.16 -10.53
C GLY A 627 -15.89 -14.68 -10.63
N ILE A 628 -16.88 -14.29 -9.83
CA ILE A 628 -17.30 -12.91 -9.66
C ILE A 628 -17.32 -12.56 -8.19
N ARG A 629 -16.76 -11.40 -7.84
CA ARG A 629 -16.78 -10.84 -6.50
C ARG A 629 -17.33 -9.42 -6.50
N GLY A 630 -18.29 -9.13 -5.64
CA GLY A 630 -18.93 -7.81 -5.57
C GLY A 630 -19.26 -7.38 -4.15
N PHE A 631 -19.03 -6.10 -3.85
CA PHE A 631 -19.37 -5.48 -2.57
C PHE A 631 -20.19 -4.20 -2.76
N SER A 632 -21.31 -4.09 -2.05
CA SER A 632 -22.24 -2.95 -2.14
C SER A 632 -22.64 -2.63 -3.58
N ILE A 633 -22.77 -3.68 -4.41
CA ILE A 633 -23.15 -3.56 -5.82
C ILE A 633 -24.68 -3.47 -5.96
N ASN A 634 -25.13 -2.79 -7.01
CA ASN A 634 -26.55 -2.52 -7.23
C ASN A 634 -26.99 -2.98 -8.62
N SER A 635 -28.09 -3.75 -8.70
CA SER A 635 -28.74 -4.17 -9.95
C SER A 635 -27.79 -4.86 -10.92
N TRP A 636 -26.99 -5.82 -10.45
CA TRP A 636 -26.20 -6.67 -11.33
C TRP A 636 -27.07 -7.80 -11.89
N THR A 637 -27.02 -7.98 -13.21
CA THR A 637 -27.67 -9.09 -13.89
C THR A 637 -26.61 -10.06 -14.38
N ILE A 638 -26.64 -11.28 -13.83
CA ILE A 638 -25.71 -12.37 -14.11
C ILE A 638 -26.54 -13.49 -14.73
N GLU A 639 -26.52 -13.63 -16.05
CA GLU A 639 -27.35 -14.62 -16.75
C GLU A 639 -26.62 -15.48 -17.79
N ASN A 640 -27.00 -16.74 -17.94
CA ASN A 640 -26.48 -17.62 -19.00
C ASN A 640 -24.93 -17.74 -19.03
N ASN A 641 -24.27 -17.79 -17.87
CA ASN A 641 -22.82 -17.97 -17.76
C ASN A 641 -22.43 -19.36 -17.24
N GLN A 642 -21.15 -19.72 -17.40
CA GLN A 642 -20.57 -20.96 -16.88
C GLN A 642 -19.48 -20.67 -15.86
N PHE A 643 -19.57 -21.29 -14.69
CA PHE A 643 -18.59 -21.24 -13.62
C PHE A 643 -18.04 -22.65 -13.39
N GLN A 644 -16.73 -22.82 -13.49
CA GLN A 644 -16.09 -24.13 -13.48
C GLN A 644 -14.90 -24.12 -12.53
N ASN A 645 -14.90 -25.03 -11.55
CA ASN A 645 -13.78 -25.25 -10.63
C ASN A 645 -13.28 -24.00 -9.86
N CYS A 646 -14.11 -22.98 -9.71
CA CYS A 646 -13.81 -21.85 -8.84
C CYS A 646 -13.85 -22.26 -7.37
N THR A 647 -13.00 -21.66 -6.52
CA THR A 647 -13.19 -21.78 -5.06
C THR A 647 -14.56 -21.24 -4.67
N VAL A 648 -14.93 -20.08 -5.21
CA VAL A 648 -16.28 -19.53 -5.12
C VAL A 648 -16.72 -19.04 -6.51
N GLY A 649 -17.85 -19.52 -7.01
CA GLY A 649 -18.41 -19.07 -8.29
C GLY A 649 -18.83 -17.61 -8.22
N LEU A 650 -19.82 -17.30 -7.38
CA LEU A 650 -20.29 -15.95 -7.07
C LEU A 650 -20.10 -15.63 -5.59
N SER A 651 -19.46 -14.50 -5.29
CA SER A 651 -19.33 -13.95 -3.94
C SER A 651 -19.86 -12.53 -3.88
N LEU A 652 -21.07 -12.35 -3.36
CA LEU A 652 -21.73 -11.04 -3.32
C LEU A 652 -21.97 -10.61 -1.87
N ALA A 653 -21.69 -9.35 -1.58
CA ALA A 653 -22.03 -8.73 -0.31
C ALA A 653 -22.67 -7.37 -0.52
N GLY A 654 -23.64 -7.01 0.31
CA GLY A 654 -24.24 -5.67 0.30
C GLY A 654 -24.96 -5.38 1.60
N ASN A 655 -24.97 -4.11 1.99
CA ASN A 655 -25.72 -3.70 3.17
C ASN A 655 -27.24 -3.84 2.94
N THR A 656 -27.99 -3.99 4.02
CA THR A 656 -29.45 -4.14 4.00
C THR A 656 -30.21 -2.79 4.03
N PHE A 657 -29.51 -1.66 4.12
CA PHE A 657 -30.11 -0.31 4.18
C PHE A 657 -30.61 0.23 2.83
N SER A 658 -30.25 -0.41 1.73
CA SER A 658 -30.68 -0.05 0.39
C SER A 658 -31.40 -1.22 -0.29
N THR A 659 -32.62 -0.98 -0.78
CA THR A 659 -33.33 -1.91 -1.69
C THR A 659 -32.63 -2.07 -3.03
N ALA A 660 -31.68 -1.19 -3.33
CA ALA A 660 -30.95 -1.17 -4.59
C ALA A 660 -29.87 -2.27 -4.67
N ASN A 661 -29.44 -2.85 -3.55
CA ASN A 661 -28.50 -3.98 -3.51
C ASN A 661 -29.17 -5.30 -3.92
N THR A 662 -29.73 -5.33 -5.14
CA THR A 662 -30.40 -6.48 -5.73
C THR A 662 -29.49 -7.18 -6.74
N TYR A 663 -29.40 -8.50 -6.63
CA TYR A 663 -28.62 -9.37 -7.51
C TYR A 663 -29.55 -10.32 -8.27
N HIS A 664 -29.49 -10.30 -9.61
CA HIS A 664 -30.26 -11.21 -10.45
C HIS A 664 -29.34 -12.27 -11.03
N VAL A 665 -29.47 -13.51 -10.55
CA VAL A 665 -28.63 -14.64 -10.95
C VAL A 665 -29.51 -15.68 -11.64
N THR A 666 -29.51 -15.71 -12.97
CA THR A 666 -30.47 -16.56 -13.72
C THR A 666 -29.82 -17.44 -14.77
N ARG A 667 -30.26 -18.70 -14.90
CA ARG A 667 -29.81 -19.62 -15.96
C ARG A 667 -28.28 -19.81 -16.04
N ASN A 668 -27.56 -19.65 -14.93
CA ASN A 668 -26.13 -19.93 -14.88
C ASN A 668 -25.88 -21.41 -14.58
N VAL A 669 -24.73 -21.90 -14.99
CA VAL A 669 -24.26 -23.26 -14.71
C VAL A 669 -23.03 -23.20 -13.83
N PHE A 670 -23.09 -23.84 -12.66
CA PHE A 670 -21.98 -23.98 -11.73
C PHE A 670 -21.57 -25.44 -11.66
N THR A 671 -20.31 -25.72 -11.93
CA THR A 671 -19.80 -27.09 -11.97
C THR A 671 -18.51 -27.20 -11.17
N THR A 672 -18.49 -28.11 -10.20
CA THR A 672 -17.35 -28.39 -9.31
C THR A 672 -16.78 -27.20 -8.54
N CYS A 673 -17.57 -26.14 -8.32
CA CYS A 673 -17.18 -25.07 -7.41
C CYS A 673 -17.25 -25.54 -5.95
N THR A 674 -16.32 -25.07 -5.09
CA THR A 674 -16.40 -25.34 -3.64
C THR A 674 -17.63 -24.66 -3.05
N PHE A 675 -17.88 -23.39 -3.43
CA PHE A 675 -19.16 -22.70 -3.22
C PHE A 675 -19.66 -22.19 -4.57
N ALA A 676 -20.86 -22.59 -5.00
CA ALA A 676 -21.42 -22.09 -6.25
C ALA A 676 -21.82 -20.61 -6.11
N ILE A 677 -22.66 -20.32 -5.11
CA ILE A 677 -23.12 -18.96 -4.80
C ILE A 677 -22.99 -18.75 -3.29
N GLN A 678 -22.25 -17.72 -2.89
CA GLN A 678 -22.30 -17.19 -1.53
C GLN A 678 -22.79 -15.73 -1.57
N VAL A 679 -23.78 -15.43 -0.75
CA VAL A 679 -24.31 -14.08 -0.58
C VAL A 679 -24.36 -13.70 0.89
N PHE A 680 -24.05 -12.44 1.16
CA PHE A 680 -24.07 -11.86 2.49
C PHE A 680 -24.78 -10.51 2.48
N GLY A 681 -25.88 -10.38 3.22
CA GLY A 681 -26.72 -9.19 3.09
C GLY A 681 -27.30 -9.04 1.68
N GLY A 682 -27.84 -7.86 1.38
CA GLY A 682 -28.48 -7.57 0.10
C GLY A 682 -29.64 -8.52 -0.25
N ARG A 683 -30.11 -8.44 -1.50
CA ARG A 683 -31.23 -9.23 -2.01
C ARG A 683 -30.79 -10.13 -3.17
N LEU A 684 -30.85 -11.43 -2.97
CA LEU A 684 -30.55 -12.44 -3.98
C LEU A 684 -31.84 -12.94 -4.65
N ASN A 685 -31.94 -12.70 -5.95
CA ASN A 685 -32.96 -13.31 -6.81
C ASN A 685 -32.31 -14.36 -7.71
N THR A 686 -32.68 -15.62 -7.54
CA THR A 686 -32.22 -16.70 -8.41
C THR A 686 -33.36 -17.30 -9.22
N ASN A 687 -33.06 -17.69 -10.47
CA ASN A 687 -34.02 -18.38 -11.31
C ASN A 687 -33.33 -19.35 -12.28
N ALA A 688 -33.71 -20.63 -12.25
CA ALA A 688 -33.33 -21.63 -13.24
C ALA A 688 -31.82 -21.85 -13.38
N ASN A 689 -31.04 -21.67 -12.31
CA ASN A 689 -29.62 -22.02 -12.29
C ASN A 689 -29.44 -23.53 -12.11
N THR A 690 -28.35 -24.04 -12.66
CA THR A 690 -27.93 -25.44 -12.49
C THR A 690 -26.64 -25.48 -11.69
N ILE A 691 -26.66 -26.13 -10.53
CA ILE A 691 -25.50 -26.30 -9.66
C ILE A 691 -25.20 -27.79 -9.51
N GLN A 692 -23.98 -28.18 -9.88
CA GLN A 692 -23.55 -29.57 -9.87
C GLN A 692 -22.18 -29.71 -9.20
N GLY A 693 -22.16 -30.41 -8.07
CA GLY A 693 -20.94 -30.88 -7.43
C GLY A 693 -20.40 -32.16 -8.06
N LEU A 694 -19.33 -32.71 -7.48
CA LEU A 694 -18.73 -33.97 -7.92
C LEU A 694 -19.45 -35.18 -7.28
N PRO A 695 -20.00 -36.12 -8.07
CA PRO A 695 -20.65 -37.31 -7.52
C PRO A 695 -19.69 -38.16 -6.69
N GLY A 696 -20.08 -38.50 -5.45
CA GLY A 696 -19.38 -39.49 -4.61
C GLY A 696 -18.00 -39.06 -4.08
N THR A 697 -17.63 -37.78 -4.16
CA THR A 697 -16.36 -37.27 -3.62
C THR A 697 -16.50 -36.70 -2.21
N LEU A 698 -15.44 -36.81 -1.40
CA LEU A 698 -15.33 -36.20 -0.07
C LEU A 698 -14.98 -34.70 -0.10
N THR A 699 -14.65 -34.13 -1.26
CA THR A 699 -14.43 -32.69 -1.39
C THR A 699 -15.78 -31.97 -1.28
N PRO A 700 -15.97 -31.09 -0.29
CA PRO A 700 -17.24 -30.40 -0.08
C PRO A 700 -17.50 -29.45 -1.26
N SER A 701 -18.70 -29.54 -1.82
CA SER A 701 -19.24 -28.55 -2.74
C SER A 701 -20.54 -28.04 -2.13
N PHE A 702 -20.72 -26.75 -2.03
CA PHE A 702 -21.91 -26.10 -1.47
C PHE A 702 -22.66 -25.39 -2.59
N GLY A 703 -23.99 -25.52 -2.57
CA GLY A 703 -24.86 -24.88 -3.55
C GLY A 703 -25.01 -23.38 -3.30
N ILE A 704 -26.18 -22.97 -2.81
CA ILE A 704 -26.46 -21.58 -2.47
C ILE A 704 -26.31 -21.39 -0.96
N THR A 705 -25.34 -20.56 -0.59
CA THR A 705 -25.05 -20.17 0.79
C THR A 705 -25.47 -18.72 0.99
N ALA A 706 -26.41 -18.49 1.90
CA ALA A 706 -26.94 -17.16 2.17
C ALA A 706 -26.91 -16.85 3.66
N VAL A 707 -26.34 -15.68 3.97
CA VAL A 707 -26.16 -15.22 5.35
C VAL A 707 -26.81 -13.86 5.48
N ARG A 708 -27.84 -13.80 6.35
CA ARG A 708 -28.61 -12.59 6.62
C ARG A 708 -28.93 -11.80 5.34
N SER A 709 -29.41 -12.50 4.31
CA SER A 709 -29.79 -11.96 3.01
C SER A 709 -31.31 -12.06 2.80
N GLN A 710 -31.86 -11.28 1.87
CA GLN A 710 -33.24 -11.41 1.43
C GLN A 710 -33.26 -12.32 0.20
N LEU A 711 -34.01 -13.41 0.29
CA LEU A 711 -33.94 -14.52 -0.67
C LEU A 711 -35.23 -14.68 -1.45
N ASN A 712 -35.09 -14.75 -2.76
CA ASN A 712 -36.11 -15.23 -3.67
C ASN A 712 -35.47 -16.23 -4.62
N ILE A 713 -35.52 -17.50 -4.22
CA ILE A 713 -34.90 -18.62 -4.95
C ILE A 713 -36.00 -19.39 -5.65
N TYR A 714 -35.89 -19.49 -6.97
CA TYR A 714 -36.92 -20.08 -7.82
C TYR A 714 -36.35 -21.07 -8.84
N ASN A 715 -36.93 -22.27 -8.92
CA ASN A 715 -36.67 -23.22 -10.01
C ASN A 715 -35.19 -23.58 -10.23
N ASP A 716 -34.36 -23.50 -9.19
CA ASP A 716 -32.95 -23.90 -9.27
C ASP A 716 -32.81 -25.43 -9.19
N GLN A 717 -31.82 -25.97 -9.90
CA GLN A 717 -31.50 -27.40 -9.93
C GLN A 717 -30.16 -27.62 -9.25
N ILE A 718 -30.13 -28.31 -8.11
CA ILE A 718 -28.93 -28.49 -7.31
C ILE A 718 -28.69 -29.97 -7.02
N SER A 719 -27.51 -30.47 -7.41
CA SER A 719 -27.20 -31.89 -7.25
C SER A 719 -25.76 -32.21 -6.91
N ASN A 720 -25.56 -33.35 -6.23
CA ASN A 720 -24.24 -33.89 -5.88
C ASN A 720 -23.40 -32.92 -5.04
N THR A 721 -24.04 -32.15 -4.17
CA THR A 721 -23.39 -31.20 -3.25
C THR A 721 -23.37 -31.76 -1.83
N TYR A 722 -22.49 -31.21 -0.99
CA TYR A 722 -22.51 -31.41 0.46
C TYR A 722 -23.77 -30.81 1.07
N ALA A 723 -24.09 -29.55 0.77
CA ALA A 723 -25.37 -28.94 1.09
C ALA A 723 -25.87 -28.13 -0.09
N ALA A 724 -27.12 -28.36 -0.51
CA ALA A 724 -27.68 -27.63 -1.64
C ALA A 724 -28.05 -26.19 -1.25
N PHE A 725 -28.65 -26.00 -0.07
CA PHE A 725 -28.89 -24.70 0.52
C PHE A 725 -28.26 -24.63 1.92
N VAL A 726 -27.52 -23.56 2.21
CA VAL A 726 -27.01 -23.22 3.55
C VAL A 726 -27.56 -21.85 3.91
N LEU A 727 -28.55 -21.81 4.79
CA LEU A 727 -29.30 -20.60 5.13
C LEU A 727 -29.05 -20.26 6.61
N LEU A 728 -28.31 -19.17 6.82
CA LEU A 728 -27.86 -18.72 8.14
C LEU A 728 -28.49 -17.37 8.50
N ASN A 729 -29.23 -17.34 9.61
CA ASN A 729 -29.73 -16.10 10.22
C ASN A 729 -30.49 -15.16 9.26
N ASN A 730 -31.35 -15.70 8.39
CA ASN A 730 -32.04 -14.90 7.37
C ASN A 730 -33.32 -14.19 7.85
N SER A 731 -33.59 -14.10 9.14
CA SER A 731 -34.89 -13.66 9.69
C SER A 731 -35.28 -12.19 9.55
N TRP A 732 -34.43 -11.34 8.97
CA TRP A 732 -34.67 -9.90 8.86
C TRP A 732 -35.66 -9.50 7.76
N ALA A 733 -36.01 -10.42 6.87
CA ALA A 733 -37.03 -10.27 5.83
C ALA A 733 -37.71 -11.63 5.63
N THR A 734 -38.92 -11.67 5.06
CA THR A 734 -39.46 -12.96 4.61
C THR A 734 -38.65 -13.48 3.42
N ASN A 735 -38.33 -14.78 3.43
CA ASN A 735 -37.45 -15.43 2.45
C ASN A 735 -38.18 -16.58 1.79
N ILE A 736 -37.95 -16.79 0.49
CA ILE A 736 -38.66 -17.81 -0.27
C ILE A 736 -37.68 -18.70 -1.02
N VAL A 737 -37.86 -20.01 -0.87
CA VAL A 737 -37.26 -21.04 -1.73
C VAL A 737 -38.39 -21.91 -2.27
N GLN A 738 -38.63 -21.83 -3.58
CA GLN A 738 -39.78 -22.48 -4.19
C GLN A 738 -39.44 -23.16 -5.53
N GLU A 739 -40.11 -24.27 -5.82
CA GLU A 739 -40.00 -25.04 -7.07
C GLU A 739 -38.58 -25.55 -7.42
N CYS A 740 -37.69 -25.67 -6.44
CA CYS A 740 -36.32 -26.15 -6.69
C CYS A 740 -36.25 -27.69 -6.77
N ALA A 741 -35.34 -28.20 -7.59
CA ALA A 741 -35.04 -29.63 -7.70
C ALA A 741 -33.70 -29.94 -7.02
N VAL A 742 -33.75 -30.64 -5.89
CA VAL A 742 -32.62 -30.89 -4.98
C VAL A 742 -32.34 -32.39 -4.91
N GLN A 743 -31.25 -32.85 -5.54
CA GLN A 743 -31.03 -34.28 -5.77
C GLN A 743 -29.64 -34.79 -5.39
N ASN A 744 -29.58 -35.96 -4.74
CA ASN A 744 -28.33 -36.66 -4.42
C ASN A 744 -27.33 -35.81 -3.60
N ASN A 745 -27.83 -34.95 -2.71
CA ASN A 745 -26.99 -34.14 -1.82
C ASN A 745 -26.88 -34.80 -0.45
N ARG A 746 -25.82 -34.51 0.30
CA ARG A 746 -25.73 -34.97 1.69
C ARG A 746 -26.78 -34.24 2.55
N ILE A 747 -26.86 -32.91 2.42
CA ILE A 747 -27.90 -32.11 3.04
C ILE A 747 -28.68 -31.39 1.93
N GLY A 748 -30.00 -31.49 1.93
CA GLY A 748 -30.83 -30.71 1.01
C GLY A 748 -30.81 -29.24 1.41
N THR A 749 -31.38 -28.92 2.57
CA THR A 749 -31.42 -27.58 3.15
C THR A 749 -30.88 -27.62 4.57
N TRP A 750 -29.83 -26.83 4.81
CA TRP A 750 -29.25 -26.62 6.13
C TRP A 750 -29.67 -25.27 6.68
N LEU A 751 -30.50 -25.29 7.72
CA LEU A 751 -31.09 -24.14 8.38
C LEU A 751 -30.37 -23.91 9.71
N ILE A 752 -29.70 -22.76 9.84
CA ILE A 752 -28.81 -22.47 10.95
C ILE A 752 -29.21 -21.16 11.61
N GLY A 753 -29.41 -21.19 12.93
CA GLY A 753 -29.80 -20.03 13.73
C GLY A 753 -31.19 -19.50 13.35
N ASN A 754 -31.39 -18.19 13.44
CA ASN A 754 -32.72 -17.61 13.30
C ASN A 754 -33.13 -17.45 11.82
N ASN A 755 -33.98 -18.34 11.32
CA ASN A 755 -34.57 -18.28 9.99
C ASN A 755 -36.09 -18.09 10.05
N ASP A 756 -36.57 -17.41 11.10
CA ASP A 756 -37.95 -16.94 11.18
C ASP A 756 -38.33 -16.17 9.91
N GLY A 757 -39.51 -16.38 9.35
CA GLY A 757 -39.92 -15.79 8.06
C GLY A 757 -39.37 -16.48 6.79
N LEU A 758 -38.62 -17.58 6.88
CA LEU A 758 -38.25 -18.41 5.73
C LEU A 758 -39.37 -19.42 5.38
N PHE A 759 -39.73 -19.46 4.10
CA PHE A 759 -40.70 -20.40 3.55
C PHE A 759 -40.06 -21.30 2.49
N LEU A 760 -40.11 -22.60 2.73
CA LEU A 760 -39.71 -23.64 1.80
C LEU A 760 -40.97 -24.34 1.28
N TYR A 761 -41.39 -24.08 0.04
CA TYR A 761 -42.61 -24.71 -0.50
C TYR A 761 -42.47 -25.21 -1.94
N CYS A 762 -43.15 -26.32 -2.26
CA CYS A 762 -43.15 -26.96 -3.58
C CYS A 762 -41.76 -27.38 -4.11
N ASN A 763 -40.78 -27.64 -3.24
CA ASN A 763 -39.47 -28.14 -3.65
C ASN A 763 -39.46 -29.66 -3.76
N GLN A 764 -38.53 -30.21 -4.54
CA GLN A 764 -38.35 -31.66 -4.70
C GLN A 764 -37.01 -32.10 -4.10
N PHE A 765 -37.06 -32.88 -3.03
CA PHE A 765 -35.91 -33.47 -2.37
C PHE A 765 -35.84 -34.97 -2.69
N ILE A 766 -34.92 -35.36 -3.59
CA ILE A 766 -34.81 -36.74 -4.09
C ILE A 766 -33.43 -37.31 -3.76
N ASN A 767 -33.39 -38.48 -3.11
CA ASN A 767 -32.16 -39.21 -2.75
C ASN A 767 -31.15 -38.36 -1.93
N ASN A 768 -31.63 -37.41 -1.12
CA ASN A 768 -30.73 -36.67 -0.21
C ASN A 768 -30.49 -37.48 1.07
N THR A 769 -29.32 -37.40 1.68
CA THR A 769 -29.06 -38.12 2.94
C THR A 769 -29.96 -37.57 4.06
N VAL A 770 -29.95 -36.25 4.25
CA VAL A 770 -30.91 -35.51 5.08
C VAL A 770 -31.54 -34.42 4.22
N PRO A 771 -32.85 -34.46 3.92
CA PRO A 771 -33.50 -33.37 3.18
C PRO A 771 -33.41 -32.04 3.94
N TRP A 772 -33.92 -31.95 5.17
CA TRP A 772 -33.84 -30.74 5.99
C TRP A 772 -33.11 -30.99 7.32
N LEU A 773 -32.14 -30.12 7.61
CA LEU A 773 -31.40 -30.11 8.87
C LEU A 773 -31.55 -28.74 9.54
N LEU A 774 -32.12 -28.69 10.74
CA LEU A 774 -32.29 -27.47 11.54
C LEU A 774 -31.38 -27.51 12.77
N GLN A 775 -30.66 -26.42 13.04
CA GLN A 775 -29.79 -26.30 14.21
C GLN A 775 -29.58 -24.86 14.67
N ASP A 776 -29.10 -24.71 15.90
CA ASP A 776 -28.63 -23.42 16.42
C ASP A 776 -27.36 -22.96 15.70
N ASP A 777 -27.15 -21.64 15.65
CA ASP A 777 -25.86 -21.05 15.32
C ASP A 777 -24.98 -20.99 16.57
N THR A 778 -24.32 -22.10 16.88
CA THR A 778 -23.43 -22.18 18.04
C THR A 778 -22.22 -21.25 17.94
N ALA A 779 -21.84 -20.83 16.73
CA ALA A 779 -20.73 -19.91 16.51
C ALA A 779 -21.14 -18.46 16.80
N GLY A 780 -22.33 -18.05 16.35
CA GLY A 780 -22.92 -16.73 16.60
C GLY A 780 -23.68 -16.59 17.93
N ALA A 781 -23.86 -17.69 18.67
CA ALA A 781 -24.72 -17.77 19.85
C ALA A 781 -26.18 -17.34 19.57
N ILE A 782 -26.69 -17.70 18.39
CA ILE A 782 -28.07 -17.40 17.97
C ILE A 782 -28.88 -18.70 17.98
N ALA A 783 -30.01 -18.68 18.68
CA ALA A 783 -30.93 -19.81 18.76
C ALA A 783 -31.55 -20.11 17.38
N GLY A 784 -31.75 -21.39 17.09
CA GLY A 784 -32.43 -21.86 15.91
C GLY A 784 -33.93 -21.58 15.99
N MET A 785 -34.47 -20.89 14.99
CA MET A 785 -35.90 -20.58 14.86
C MET A 785 -36.34 -20.78 13.42
N LEU A 786 -37.54 -21.34 13.23
CA LEU A 786 -38.19 -21.49 11.93
C LEU A 786 -39.70 -21.35 12.13
N ASP A 787 -40.34 -20.59 11.25
CA ASP A 787 -41.80 -20.45 11.27
C ASP A 787 -42.53 -21.71 10.79
N ASP A 788 -43.84 -21.74 11.08
CA ASP A 788 -44.76 -22.71 10.48
C ASP A 788 -44.62 -22.75 8.95
N GLN A 789 -44.48 -23.96 8.42
CA GLN A 789 -44.27 -24.18 7.00
C GLN A 789 -45.61 -24.43 6.33
N GLY A 790 -46.18 -23.35 5.77
CA GLY A 790 -47.47 -23.33 5.11
C GLY A 790 -48.64 -23.06 6.04
N ASN A 791 -49.87 -23.19 5.55
CA ASN A 791 -51.11 -23.03 6.31
C ASN A 791 -52.24 -23.83 5.64
N CYS A 792 -53.20 -24.33 6.42
CA CYS A 792 -54.42 -25.00 5.94
C CYS A 792 -55.70 -24.17 6.13
N ASP A 793 -55.61 -22.83 6.09
CA ASP A 793 -56.80 -21.96 6.16
C ASP A 793 -57.84 -22.38 5.09
N PRO A 794 -59.10 -22.67 5.47
CA PRO A 794 -60.13 -23.11 4.53
C PRO A 794 -60.44 -22.12 3.39
N SER A 795 -60.15 -20.83 3.60
CA SER A 795 -60.39 -19.75 2.64
C SER A 795 -59.26 -19.63 1.63
N PHE A 796 -58.02 -19.87 2.06
CA PHE A 796 -56.80 -19.77 1.23
C PHE A 796 -55.76 -20.81 1.69
N PRO A 797 -55.94 -22.10 1.36
CA PRO A 797 -55.02 -23.14 1.80
C PRO A 797 -53.69 -23.00 1.05
N THR A 798 -52.61 -22.82 1.81
CA THR A 798 -51.24 -22.61 1.31
C THR A 798 -50.25 -23.59 1.97
N PRO A 799 -50.44 -24.91 1.81
CA PRO A 799 -49.51 -25.89 2.38
C PRO A 799 -48.11 -25.79 1.76
N ALA A 800 -47.10 -26.23 2.51
CA ALA A 800 -45.71 -26.25 2.05
C ALA A 800 -45.49 -27.25 0.92
N ASP A 801 -46.09 -28.44 1.00
CA ASP A 801 -46.11 -29.46 -0.07
C ASP A 801 -44.75 -29.71 -0.76
N ASN A 802 -43.65 -29.76 0.02
CA ASN A 802 -42.38 -30.27 -0.50
C ASN A 802 -42.47 -31.78 -0.71
N VAL A 803 -41.85 -32.25 -1.79
CA VAL A 803 -41.77 -33.67 -2.16
C VAL A 803 -40.51 -34.28 -1.57
N PHE A 804 -40.66 -35.34 -0.78
CA PHE A 804 -39.56 -36.11 -0.20
C PHE A 804 -39.55 -37.54 -0.75
N VAL A 805 -38.42 -37.95 -1.33
CA VAL A 805 -38.28 -39.27 -1.96
C VAL A 805 -36.90 -39.87 -1.63
N ASN A 806 -36.90 -41.09 -1.11
CA ASN A 806 -35.71 -41.93 -0.88
C ASN A 806 -34.61 -41.27 0.00
N SER A 807 -35.00 -40.59 1.07
CA SER A 807 -34.08 -40.08 2.09
C SER A 807 -33.48 -41.20 2.94
N VAL A 808 -32.25 -41.01 3.44
CA VAL A 808 -31.58 -41.98 4.34
C VAL A 808 -32.01 -41.76 5.79
N PHE A 809 -32.04 -40.49 6.20
CA PHE A 809 -32.55 -40.03 7.49
C PHE A 809 -34.00 -39.53 7.34
N PRO A 810 -34.71 -39.29 8.47
CA PRO A 810 -35.98 -38.59 8.45
C PRO A 810 -35.91 -37.30 7.63
N ASP A 811 -37.00 -37.00 6.92
CA ASP A 811 -37.09 -35.90 5.98
C ASP A 811 -36.77 -34.55 6.62
N ILE A 812 -37.23 -34.37 7.87
CA ILE A 812 -36.92 -33.21 8.70
C ILE A 812 -36.24 -33.69 9.97
N THR A 813 -35.00 -33.27 10.17
CA THR A 813 -34.22 -33.52 11.39
C THR A 813 -33.98 -32.20 12.10
N SER A 814 -34.57 -32.02 13.29
CA SER A 814 -34.52 -30.79 14.08
C SER A 814 -33.68 -30.94 15.35
N PHE A 815 -32.73 -30.02 15.55
CA PHE A 815 -31.94 -29.87 16.78
C PHE A 815 -32.27 -28.57 17.54
N ILE A 816 -33.27 -27.82 17.08
CA ILE A 816 -33.63 -26.52 17.66
C ILE A 816 -34.65 -26.68 18.78
N ALA A 817 -34.64 -25.78 19.76
CA ALA A 817 -35.55 -25.82 20.90
C ALA A 817 -36.94 -25.23 20.61
N ASP A 818 -37.07 -24.43 19.55
CA ASP A 818 -38.32 -23.82 19.11
C ASP A 818 -39.05 -24.73 18.11
N GLY A 819 -40.36 -24.95 18.32
CA GLY A 819 -41.15 -25.89 17.53
C GLY A 819 -41.99 -25.19 16.46
N PHE A 820 -42.26 -25.91 15.36
CA PHE A 820 -43.09 -25.42 14.27
C PHE A 820 -44.02 -26.51 13.74
N VAL A 821 -45.03 -26.09 12.98
CA VAL A 821 -45.99 -26.96 12.29
C VAL A 821 -45.68 -27.01 10.80
N TYR A 822 -45.58 -28.22 10.25
CA TYR A 822 -45.44 -28.45 8.81
C TYR A 822 -46.79 -28.83 8.21
N TYR A 823 -47.36 -27.95 7.38
CA TYR A 823 -48.65 -28.15 6.73
C TYR A 823 -48.51 -28.78 5.35
N HIS A 824 -49.25 -29.85 5.09
CA HIS A 824 -49.12 -30.62 3.84
C HIS A 824 -50.42 -31.28 3.40
N HIS A 825 -50.55 -31.66 2.14
CA HIS A 825 -51.63 -32.57 1.72
C HIS A 825 -51.34 -34.03 2.12
N PRO A 826 -52.37 -34.85 2.38
CA PRO A 826 -52.22 -36.24 2.82
C PRO A 826 -51.82 -37.19 1.67
N VAL A 827 -50.72 -36.88 1.00
CA VAL A 827 -50.09 -37.69 -0.06
C VAL A 827 -48.78 -38.24 0.50
N PRO A 828 -48.43 -39.53 0.27
CA PRO A 828 -47.24 -40.14 0.87
C PRO A 828 -45.93 -39.39 0.63
N GLN A 829 -45.74 -38.87 -0.58
CA GLN A 829 -44.54 -38.11 -0.96
C GLN A 829 -44.48 -36.70 -0.35
N LEU A 830 -45.61 -36.18 0.14
CA LEU A 830 -45.72 -34.85 0.77
C LEU A 830 -45.81 -34.92 2.30
N THR A 831 -45.90 -36.13 2.85
CA THR A 831 -46.02 -36.36 4.30
C THR A 831 -44.61 -36.59 4.85
N PRO A 832 -43.99 -35.60 5.52
CA PRO A 832 -42.62 -35.75 5.98
C PRO A 832 -42.54 -36.72 7.16
N THR A 833 -41.45 -37.46 7.23
CA THR A 833 -40.97 -38.10 8.45
C THR A 833 -40.16 -37.10 9.27
N ILE A 834 -40.54 -36.85 10.52
CA ILE A 834 -39.92 -35.82 11.36
C ILE A 834 -39.26 -36.46 12.57
N VAL A 835 -38.03 -36.04 12.89
CA VAL A 835 -37.35 -36.33 14.15
C VAL A 835 -36.89 -35.04 14.81
N ASP A 836 -37.18 -34.95 16.11
CA ASP A 836 -36.85 -33.81 16.97
C ASP A 836 -35.91 -34.25 18.10
N TRP A 837 -34.70 -33.69 18.12
CA TRP A 837 -33.69 -33.89 19.15
C TRP A 837 -33.31 -32.60 19.88
N GLY A 838 -33.90 -31.46 19.50
CA GLY A 838 -33.77 -30.19 20.23
C GLY A 838 -34.74 -30.06 21.41
N GLY A 839 -35.75 -30.93 21.47
CA GLY A 839 -36.77 -30.91 22.53
C GLY A 839 -37.93 -29.96 22.21
N ALA A 840 -38.04 -29.52 20.96
CA ALA A 840 -39.16 -28.76 20.43
C ALA A 840 -40.41 -29.64 20.23
N THR A 841 -41.56 -29.01 19.94
CA THR A 841 -42.79 -29.71 19.56
C THR A 841 -43.01 -29.55 18.05
N THR A 842 -42.19 -30.22 17.24
CA THR A 842 -42.34 -30.20 15.78
C THR A 842 -43.44 -31.19 15.34
N THR A 843 -44.43 -30.74 14.56
CA THR A 843 -45.54 -31.61 14.13
C THR A 843 -45.89 -31.47 12.65
N ALA A 844 -46.31 -32.57 12.02
CA ALA A 844 -46.88 -32.56 10.67
C ALA A 844 -48.41 -32.51 10.74
N SER A 845 -49.03 -31.62 9.97
CA SER A 845 -50.48 -31.40 9.98
C SER A 845 -51.08 -31.48 8.57
N PRO A 846 -52.04 -32.39 8.30
CA PRO A 846 -52.62 -32.55 6.98
C PRO A 846 -53.71 -31.51 6.66
N CYS A 847 -53.65 -30.89 5.48
CA CYS A 847 -54.72 -30.07 4.92
C CYS A 847 -55.88 -30.93 4.37
N PRO A 848 -57.13 -30.41 4.35
CA PRO A 848 -58.28 -31.12 3.78
C PRO A 848 -58.08 -31.49 2.30
N SER A 849 -58.47 -32.71 1.91
CA SER A 849 -58.19 -33.34 0.62
C SER A 849 -59.06 -32.86 -0.57
N GLY A 850 -59.37 -31.56 -0.63
CA GLY A 850 -60.38 -31.00 -1.53
C GLY A 850 -60.04 -30.95 -3.02
N ASN A 851 -58.75 -30.94 -3.40
CA ASN A 851 -58.29 -30.64 -4.76
C ASN A 851 -57.35 -31.70 -5.35
N THR A 852 -57.14 -31.63 -6.67
CA THR A 852 -55.97 -32.20 -7.34
C THR A 852 -54.70 -31.51 -6.86
N VAL A 853 -53.81 -32.28 -6.21
CA VAL A 853 -52.53 -31.80 -5.69
C VAL A 853 -51.60 -31.45 -6.85
N SER A 854 -51.30 -30.17 -7.04
CA SER A 854 -50.24 -29.70 -7.93
C SER A 854 -49.70 -28.37 -7.41
N CYS A 855 -48.42 -28.08 -7.63
CA CYS A 855 -47.85 -26.75 -7.34
C CYS A 855 -48.63 -25.62 -8.06
N SER A 856 -49.37 -25.96 -9.13
CA SER A 856 -50.25 -25.05 -9.88
C SER A 856 -51.65 -24.78 -9.29
N THR A 857 -52.06 -25.40 -8.17
CA THR A 857 -53.39 -25.16 -7.54
C THR A 857 -53.39 -24.10 -6.44
N TRP A 858 -52.27 -23.41 -6.24
CA TRP A 858 -52.18 -22.31 -5.28
C TRP A 858 -53.03 -21.11 -5.72
N GLN A 859 -53.86 -20.59 -4.81
CA GLN A 859 -54.68 -19.39 -5.07
C GLN A 859 -53.96 -18.14 -4.57
N GLU A 860 -53.83 -17.13 -5.42
CA GLU A 860 -53.33 -15.83 -5.01
C GLU A 860 -54.36 -15.12 -4.12
N ILE A 861 -53.92 -14.66 -2.93
CA ILE A 861 -54.74 -13.83 -2.04
C ILE A 861 -54.92 -12.45 -2.72
N PRO A 862 -56.12 -11.91 -2.91
CA PRO A 862 -56.32 -10.57 -3.47
C PRO A 862 -55.74 -9.46 -2.56
N ASP A 863 -55.21 -8.37 -3.13
CA ASP A 863 -54.55 -7.28 -2.37
C ASP A 863 -55.40 -6.74 -1.22
N GLY A 864 -56.70 -6.51 -1.46
CA GLY A 864 -57.63 -5.98 -0.47
C GLY A 864 -57.92 -6.92 0.71
N MET A 865 -57.45 -8.17 0.66
CA MET A 865 -57.59 -9.16 1.74
C MET A 865 -56.31 -9.32 2.55
N VAL A 866 -55.17 -8.78 2.08
CA VAL A 866 -53.86 -8.95 2.74
C VAL A 866 -53.85 -8.31 4.13
N ALA A 867 -54.39 -7.09 4.29
CA ALA A 867 -54.46 -6.39 5.58
C ALA A 867 -55.42 -7.05 6.61
N GLY A 868 -56.25 -8.00 6.17
CA GLY A 868 -57.25 -8.68 7.01
C GLY A 868 -56.86 -10.09 7.44
N LEU A 869 -55.63 -10.52 7.20
CA LEU A 869 -55.13 -11.83 7.64
C LEU A 869 -54.76 -11.76 9.14
N ASP A 870 -55.07 -12.80 9.90
CA ASP A 870 -54.89 -12.82 11.37
C ASP A 870 -53.43 -13.04 11.82
N ASN A 871 -52.52 -13.26 10.88
CA ASN A 871 -51.11 -13.55 11.12
C ASN A 871 -50.21 -12.57 10.35
N GLU A 872 -49.56 -11.65 11.08
CA GLU A 872 -48.64 -10.65 10.53
C GLU A 872 -47.52 -11.26 9.68
N LYS A 873 -47.00 -12.44 10.04
CA LYS A 873 -45.95 -13.11 9.26
C LYS A 873 -46.47 -13.65 7.93
N PHE A 874 -47.72 -14.09 7.89
CA PHE A 874 -48.38 -14.50 6.65
C PHE A 874 -48.74 -13.29 5.77
N ILE A 875 -49.10 -12.14 6.39
CA ILE A 875 -49.22 -10.85 5.69
C ILE A 875 -47.91 -10.51 4.99
N ASP A 876 -46.78 -10.59 5.71
CA ASP A 876 -45.45 -10.26 5.20
C ASP A 876 -44.99 -11.19 4.06
N TYR A 877 -45.35 -12.48 4.10
CA TYR A 877 -45.15 -13.41 2.99
C TYR A 877 -45.89 -12.96 1.72
N VAL A 878 -47.20 -12.69 1.85
CA VAL A 878 -48.05 -12.29 0.71
C VAL A 878 -47.60 -10.93 0.16
N LEU A 879 -47.18 -10.02 1.06
CA LEU A 879 -46.62 -8.72 0.72
C LEU A 879 -45.40 -8.86 -0.20
N LEU A 880 -44.34 -9.58 0.19
CA LEU A 880 -43.14 -9.66 -0.66
C LEU A 880 -43.41 -10.29 -2.02
N LYS A 881 -44.18 -11.38 -2.06
CA LYS A 881 -44.49 -12.06 -3.31
C LYS A 881 -45.17 -11.12 -4.30
N LYS A 882 -46.17 -10.37 -3.85
CA LYS A 882 -46.89 -9.39 -4.69
C LYS A 882 -46.07 -8.16 -5.00
N PHE A 883 -45.42 -7.58 -4.00
CA PHE A 883 -44.59 -6.39 -4.16
C PHE A 883 -43.52 -6.61 -5.23
N TRP A 884 -42.82 -7.75 -5.20
CA TRP A 884 -41.79 -8.08 -6.17
C TRP A 884 -42.34 -8.58 -7.52
N ASN A 885 -43.52 -9.21 -7.58
CA ASN A 885 -44.22 -9.47 -8.84
C ASN A 885 -44.58 -8.15 -9.55
N TYR A 886 -45.18 -7.20 -8.82
CA TYR A 886 -45.48 -5.86 -9.35
C TYR A 886 -44.24 -5.16 -9.88
N LEU A 887 -43.12 -5.20 -9.15
CA LEU A 887 -41.89 -4.53 -9.58
C LEU A 887 -41.16 -5.22 -10.73
N LEU A 888 -41.06 -6.55 -10.74
CA LEU A 888 -40.18 -7.29 -11.66
C LEU A 888 -40.92 -7.83 -12.88
N ASP A 889 -42.13 -8.37 -12.70
CA ASP A 889 -42.86 -9.06 -13.76
C ASP A 889 -43.85 -8.11 -14.45
N GLU A 890 -44.60 -7.32 -13.67
CA GLU A 890 -45.60 -6.38 -14.21
C GLU A 890 -45.02 -4.98 -14.50
N GLN A 891 -43.86 -4.65 -13.94
CA GLN A 891 -43.24 -3.31 -13.98
C GLN A 891 -44.19 -2.19 -13.49
N ASP A 892 -45.14 -2.52 -12.60
CA ASP A 892 -46.12 -1.63 -12.00
C ASP A 892 -45.67 -1.15 -10.62
N THR A 893 -44.84 -0.11 -10.61
CA THR A 893 -44.36 0.53 -9.37
C THR A 893 -45.50 1.17 -8.55
N VAL A 894 -46.62 1.53 -9.18
CA VAL A 894 -47.75 2.17 -8.51
C VAL A 894 -48.52 1.14 -7.68
N ALA A 895 -48.78 -0.05 -8.25
CA ALA A 895 -49.39 -1.16 -7.54
C ALA A 895 -48.51 -1.62 -6.35
N ALA A 896 -47.20 -1.72 -6.57
CA ALA A 896 -46.24 -2.09 -5.54
C ALA A 896 -46.27 -1.14 -4.32
N VAL A 897 -46.20 0.18 -4.56
CA VAL A 897 -46.27 1.21 -3.51
C VAL A 897 -47.67 1.26 -2.86
N GLY A 898 -48.73 1.06 -3.65
CA GLY A 898 -50.11 0.99 -3.15
C GLY A 898 -50.31 -0.14 -2.14
N LEU A 899 -49.79 -1.34 -2.42
CA LEU A 899 -49.82 -2.47 -1.51
C LEU A 899 -49.04 -2.19 -0.22
N LEU A 900 -47.83 -1.65 -0.32
CA LEU A 900 -47.02 -1.29 0.87
C LEU A 900 -47.75 -0.30 1.78
N ASN A 901 -48.39 0.72 1.19
CA ASN A 901 -49.12 1.74 1.94
C ASN A 901 -50.38 1.20 2.64
N SER A 902 -50.89 0.04 2.23
CA SER A 902 -52.04 -0.61 2.87
C SER A 902 -51.69 -1.40 4.14
N LEU A 903 -50.40 -1.57 4.44
CA LEU A 903 -49.90 -2.38 5.56
C LEU A 903 -49.06 -1.56 6.54
N GLU A 904 -49.15 -1.90 7.82
CA GLU A 904 -48.41 -1.27 8.93
C GLU A 904 -47.44 -2.22 9.64
N THR A 905 -47.07 -3.33 8.99
CA THR A 905 -46.08 -4.29 9.53
C THR A 905 -44.68 -3.69 9.56
N ASN A 906 -43.80 -4.22 10.42
CA ASN A 906 -42.40 -3.76 10.49
C ASN A 906 -41.67 -3.91 9.14
N LEU A 907 -41.94 -5.00 8.39
CA LEU A 907 -41.40 -5.22 7.06
C LEU A 907 -41.88 -4.16 6.05
N ALA A 908 -43.18 -3.86 6.06
CA ALA A 908 -43.73 -2.82 5.20
C ALA A 908 -43.09 -1.44 5.50
N ILE A 909 -42.82 -1.14 6.77
CA ILE A 909 -42.13 0.09 7.19
C ILE A 909 -40.68 0.10 6.68
N GLN A 910 -39.94 -0.99 6.81
CA GLN A 910 -38.55 -1.09 6.31
C GLN A 910 -38.48 -0.96 4.78
N LEU A 911 -39.41 -1.58 4.03
CA LEU A 911 -39.49 -1.42 2.57
C LEU A 911 -39.84 0.02 2.18
N LYS A 912 -40.72 0.70 2.93
CA LYS A 912 -41.01 2.13 2.74
C LYS A 912 -39.77 2.99 3.01
N ILE A 913 -39.01 2.70 4.07
CA ILE A 913 -37.74 3.38 4.37
C ILE A 913 -36.78 3.24 3.19
N ALA A 914 -36.63 2.04 2.65
CA ALA A 914 -35.69 1.78 1.56
C ALA A 914 -36.10 2.50 0.26
N ILE A 915 -37.40 2.52 -0.08
CA ILE A 915 -37.93 3.33 -1.21
C ILE A 915 -37.68 4.83 -0.98
N ALA A 916 -37.94 5.33 0.24
CA ALA A 916 -37.74 6.74 0.56
C ALA A 916 -36.25 7.13 0.52
N MET A 917 -35.34 6.22 0.90
CA MET A 917 -33.89 6.38 0.75
C MET A 917 -33.49 6.47 -0.73
N GLU A 918 -34.01 5.61 -1.60
CA GLU A 918 -33.75 5.67 -3.05
C GLU A 918 -34.25 6.97 -3.70
N GLN A 919 -35.33 7.56 -3.16
CA GLN A 919 -35.89 8.83 -3.62
C GLN A 919 -35.21 10.06 -3.00
N TYR A 920 -34.19 9.88 -2.15
CA TYR A 920 -33.56 10.94 -1.37
C TYR A 920 -34.56 11.72 -0.48
N ASN A 921 -35.69 11.12 -0.10
CA ASN A 921 -36.71 11.73 0.76
C ASN A 921 -36.40 11.50 2.25
N PHE A 922 -35.32 12.13 2.72
CA PHE A 922 -34.82 11.92 4.10
C PHE A 922 -35.82 12.33 5.20
N ALA A 923 -36.77 13.21 4.92
CA ALA A 923 -37.80 13.60 5.88
C ALA A 923 -38.79 12.45 6.15
N GLU A 924 -39.19 11.72 5.09
CA GLU A 924 -40.03 10.54 5.19
C GLU A 924 -39.29 9.38 5.87
N VAL A 925 -38.02 9.16 5.51
CA VAL A 925 -37.15 8.17 6.16
C VAL A 925 -37.10 8.40 7.67
N GLN A 926 -36.90 9.63 8.13
CA GLN A 926 -36.86 9.93 9.56
C GLN A 926 -38.20 9.69 10.26
N THR A 927 -39.32 9.97 9.58
CA THR A 927 -40.65 9.72 10.12
C THR A 927 -40.90 8.23 10.32
N LEU A 928 -40.59 7.41 9.31
CA LEU A 928 -40.74 5.94 9.35
C LEU A 928 -39.74 5.28 10.32
N LYS A 929 -38.50 5.76 10.40
CA LYS A 929 -37.52 5.25 11.37
C LYS A 929 -38.01 5.39 12.81
N ASN A 930 -38.73 6.47 13.12
CA ASN A 930 -39.25 6.72 14.46
C ASN A 930 -40.45 5.83 14.83
N THR A 931 -41.06 5.13 13.87
CA THR A 931 -42.14 4.17 14.15
C THR A 931 -41.64 2.76 14.44
N LEU A 932 -40.38 2.44 14.12
CA LEU A 932 -39.75 1.16 14.48
C LEU A 932 -39.51 1.07 16.00
N PRO A 933 -39.73 -0.11 16.63
CA PRO A 933 -39.59 -0.30 18.07
C PRO A 933 -38.14 -0.10 18.56
N ASP A 934 -37.95 0.26 19.83
CA ASP A 934 -36.63 0.43 20.48
C ASP A 934 -36.39 -0.64 21.58
N THR A 935 -36.99 -1.82 21.42
CA THR A 935 -37.10 -2.81 22.50
C THR A 935 -35.97 -3.83 22.56
N ASP A 936 -35.25 -4.02 21.45
CA ASP A 936 -34.20 -5.01 21.28
C ASP A 936 -32.94 -4.40 20.66
N GLU A 937 -31.80 -5.05 20.91
CA GLU A 937 -30.47 -4.58 20.51
C GLU A 937 -30.31 -4.51 18.97
N GLU A 938 -30.95 -5.43 18.24
CA GLU A 938 -30.95 -5.46 16.77
C GLU A 938 -31.59 -4.19 16.20
N THR A 939 -32.82 -3.88 16.62
CA THR A 939 -33.55 -2.72 16.09
C THR A 939 -32.88 -1.39 16.47
N LEU A 940 -32.28 -1.33 17.66
CA LEU A 940 -31.49 -0.16 18.08
C LEU A 940 -30.29 0.08 17.15
N HIS A 941 -29.50 -0.96 16.88
CA HIS A 941 -28.34 -0.85 15.99
C HIS A 941 -28.75 -0.56 14.54
N TYR A 942 -29.84 -1.14 14.05
CA TYR A 942 -30.39 -0.82 12.73
C TYR A 942 -30.68 0.68 12.59
N LYS A 943 -31.34 1.28 13.59
CA LYS A 943 -31.65 2.72 13.60
C LYS A 943 -30.38 3.60 13.65
N GLN A 944 -29.33 3.14 14.34
CA GLN A 944 -28.05 3.84 14.42
C GLN A 944 -27.33 3.85 13.07
N LEU A 945 -27.21 2.71 12.39
CA LEU A 945 -26.59 2.65 11.07
C LEU A 945 -27.44 3.36 10.00
N LEU A 946 -28.77 3.24 10.05
CA LEU A 946 -29.64 4.02 9.15
C LEU A 946 -29.44 5.54 9.33
N GLN A 947 -29.20 6.00 10.56
CA GLN A 947 -28.88 7.41 10.80
C GLN A 947 -27.51 7.81 10.23
N LEU A 948 -26.52 6.91 10.27
CA LEU A 948 -25.22 7.13 9.61
C LEU A 948 -25.41 7.29 8.10
N GLU A 949 -26.16 6.39 7.45
CA GLU A 949 -26.46 6.47 6.01
C GLU A 949 -27.07 7.81 5.60
N ILE A 950 -28.10 8.27 6.34
CA ILE A 950 -28.73 9.58 6.12
C ILE A 950 -27.69 10.69 6.21
N THR A 951 -26.81 10.63 7.21
CA THR A 951 -25.79 11.66 7.46
C THR A 951 -24.76 11.70 6.33
N LEU A 952 -24.28 10.54 5.88
CA LEU A 952 -23.33 10.43 4.77
C LEU A 952 -23.94 11.01 3.48
N HIS A 953 -25.15 10.58 3.13
CA HIS A 953 -25.83 11.09 1.94
C HIS A 953 -26.12 12.60 1.98
N GLN A 954 -26.62 13.13 3.11
CA GLN A 954 -26.90 14.56 3.25
C GLN A 954 -25.64 15.44 3.23
N SER A 955 -24.48 14.87 3.57
CA SER A 955 -23.19 15.57 3.55
C SER A 955 -22.35 15.27 2.31
N GLU A 956 -22.91 14.56 1.31
CA GLU A 956 -22.21 14.13 0.10
C GLU A 956 -20.91 13.35 0.39
N ARG A 957 -20.89 12.64 1.53
CA ARG A 957 -19.77 11.78 1.95
C ARG A 957 -20.04 10.32 1.67
N THR A 958 -18.98 9.55 1.57
CA THR A 958 -19.03 8.09 1.37
C THR A 958 -18.42 7.34 2.56
N TYR A 959 -18.49 6.01 2.57
CA TYR A 959 -17.87 5.20 3.64
C TYR A 959 -16.34 5.39 3.74
N THR A 960 -15.67 5.84 2.68
CA THR A 960 -14.23 6.15 2.76
C THR A 960 -13.94 7.47 3.46
N GLN A 961 -14.97 8.17 3.95
CA GLN A 961 -14.91 9.50 4.57
C GLN A 961 -15.64 9.53 5.93
N LEU A 962 -15.72 8.38 6.62
CA LEU A 962 -16.24 8.30 7.99
C LEU A 962 -15.42 9.19 8.92
N THR A 963 -16.09 9.93 9.82
CA THR A 963 -15.38 10.60 10.91
C THR A 963 -14.91 9.57 11.95
N PRO A 964 -13.97 9.92 12.84
CA PRO A 964 -13.55 9.03 13.92
C PRO A 964 -14.71 8.54 14.80
N GLU A 965 -15.72 9.38 15.05
CA GLU A 965 -16.90 9.02 15.83
C GLU A 965 -17.82 8.05 15.07
N GLU A 966 -18.00 8.28 13.77
CA GLU A 966 -18.78 7.39 12.89
C GLU A 966 -18.09 6.02 12.76
N GLU A 967 -16.76 6.00 12.60
CA GLU A 967 -15.96 4.77 12.61
C GLU A 967 -16.11 4.01 13.93
N ILE A 968 -16.00 4.69 15.08
CA ILE A 968 -16.19 4.07 16.40
C ILE A 968 -17.58 3.44 16.52
N LEU A 969 -18.64 4.13 16.07
CA LEU A 969 -20.00 3.59 16.06
C LEU A 969 -20.08 2.31 15.22
N VAL A 970 -19.57 2.34 13.99
CA VAL A 970 -19.59 1.18 13.09
C VAL A 970 -18.81 0.01 13.72
N ARG A 971 -17.62 0.25 14.28
CA ARG A 971 -16.83 -0.79 14.95
C ARG A 971 -17.53 -1.37 16.17
N GLN A 972 -18.14 -0.52 17.01
CA GLN A 972 -18.90 -0.98 18.17
C GLN A 972 -20.02 -1.92 17.76
N ILE A 973 -20.82 -1.51 16.76
CA ILE A 973 -21.89 -2.34 16.23
C ILE A 973 -21.29 -3.65 15.71
N ALA A 974 -20.26 -3.60 14.86
CA ALA A 974 -19.60 -4.77 14.23
C ALA A 974 -19.12 -5.85 15.23
N THR A 975 -18.85 -5.51 16.49
CA THR A 975 -18.43 -6.47 17.53
C THR A 975 -19.58 -7.22 18.21
N THR A 976 -20.83 -6.82 17.99
CA THR A 976 -22.00 -7.50 18.57
C THR A 976 -22.40 -8.76 17.77
N ASN A 977 -23.29 -9.57 18.35
CA ASN A 977 -23.89 -10.73 17.68
C ASN A 977 -25.23 -10.40 17.00
N THR A 978 -25.54 -9.10 16.86
CA THR A 978 -26.74 -8.65 16.17
C THR A 978 -26.64 -8.92 14.67
N LEU A 979 -27.78 -9.01 13.99
CA LEU A 979 -27.84 -9.15 12.55
C LEU A 979 -27.34 -7.84 11.88
N THR A 980 -27.61 -6.67 12.46
CA THR A 980 -27.04 -5.38 12.04
C THR A 980 -25.51 -5.33 12.18
N ALA A 981 -24.95 -6.12 13.11
CA ALA A 981 -23.62 -6.74 13.07
C ALA A 981 -22.89 -6.69 11.74
N MET A 982 -23.59 -7.30 10.81
CA MET A 982 -23.13 -7.70 9.51
C MET A 982 -23.00 -6.51 8.57
N ASP A 983 -23.96 -5.59 8.58
CA ASP A 983 -23.90 -4.40 7.73
C ASP A 983 -22.71 -3.51 8.13
N ALA A 984 -22.47 -3.34 9.44
CA ALA A 984 -21.32 -2.60 9.93
C ALA A 984 -19.99 -3.18 9.41
N ARG A 985 -19.88 -4.50 9.33
CA ARG A 985 -18.68 -5.18 8.79
C ARG A 985 -18.50 -4.92 7.29
N ILE A 986 -19.58 -4.86 6.51
CA ILE A 986 -19.51 -4.48 5.08
C ILE A 986 -19.04 -3.02 4.91
N ILE A 987 -19.50 -2.13 5.79
CA ILE A 987 -19.04 -0.74 5.82
C ILE A 987 -17.53 -0.70 6.12
N LEU A 988 -17.04 -1.45 7.12
CA LEU A 988 -15.61 -1.53 7.44
C LEU A 988 -14.78 -2.11 6.29
N TYR A 989 -15.29 -3.12 5.58
CA TYR A 989 -14.63 -3.64 4.39
C TYR A 989 -14.52 -2.57 3.29
N THR A 990 -15.61 -1.86 3.01
CA THR A 990 -15.66 -0.84 1.95
C THR A 990 -14.76 0.34 2.29
N ALA A 991 -14.72 0.74 3.57
CA ALA A 991 -13.94 1.87 4.05
C ALA A 991 -12.44 1.55 4.22
N TYR A 992 -12.12 0.38 4.78
CA TYR A 992 -10.77 0.07 5.28
C TYR A 992 -10.19 -1.26 4.78
N GLY A 993 -10.95 -2.05 4.02
CA GLY A 993 -10.52 -3.37 3.55
C GLY A 993 -10.57 -4.47 4.59
N GLU A 994 -11.28 -4.22 5.69
CA GLU A 994 -11.39 -5.14 6.80
C GLU A 994 -12.26 -6.34 6.43
N GLU A 995 -11.55 -7.39 6.04
CA GLU A 995 -12.09 -8.72 5.85
C GLU A 995 -12.35 -9.41 7.20
N ILE A 996 -13.56 -9.98 7.42
CA ILE A 996 -14.02 -10.67 8.65
C ILE A 996 -14.71 -12.01 8.30
N MET A 997 -14.39 -13.12 9.00
CA MET A 997 -14.92 -14.47 8.71
C MET A 997 -16.32 -14.76 9.27
N PHE A 998 -17.00 -15.74 8.66
CA PHE A 998 -18.10 -16.49 9.27
C PHE A 998 -17.80 -17.98 9.29
N THR A 999 -17.64 -18.55 10.49
CA THR A 999 -17.48 -20.00 10.64
C THR A 999 -18.85 -20.65 10.62
N LEU A 1000 -19.05 -21.60 9.72
CA LEU A 1000 -20.23 -22.46 9.77
C LEU A 1000 -20.11 -23.38 10.99
N PRO A 1001 -21.20 -23.56 11.77
CA PRO A 1001 -21.20 -24.51 12.87
C PRO A 1001 -20.93 -25.93 12.37
N GLN A 1002 -20.45 -26.78 13.28
CA GLN A 1002 -20.26 -28.20 12.96
C GLN A 1002 -21.62 -28.86 12.68
N VAL A 1003 -21.64 -29.75 11.68
CA VAL A 1003 -22.81 -30.59 11.43
C VAL A 1003 -22.93 -31.60 12.58
N PRO A 1004 -24.15 -31.86 13.11
CA PRO A 1004 -24.35 -32.84 14.16
C PRO A 1004 -23.78 -34.22 13.81
N ALA A 1005 -23.06 -34.84 14.76
CA ALA A 1005 -22.26 -36.04 14.52
C ALA A 1005 -23.04 -37.26 13.97
N LEU A 1006 -24.35 -37.34 14.20
CA LEU A 1006 -25.16 -38.44 13.64
C LEU A 1006 -25.47 -38.24 12.14
N VAL A 1007 -25.48 -37.00 11.65
CA VAL A 1007 -25.69 -36.66 10.23
C VAL A 1007 -24.38 -36.76 9.45
N ALA A 1008 -23.26 -36.38 10.08
CA ALA A 1008 -21.94 -36.46 9.48
C ALA A 1008 -20.84 -36.70 10.53
N GLU A 1009 -19.93 -37.65 10.27
CA GLU A 1009 -18.70 -37.84 11.05
C GLU A 1009 -17.63 -36.77 10.74
N GLU A 1010 -17.85 -35.90 9.77
CA GLU A 1010 -16.87 -34.92 9.32
C GLU A 1010 -16.78 -33.71 10.25
N THR A 1011 -15.60 -33.53 10.84
CA THR A 1011 -15.20 -32.42 11.72
C THR A 1011 -14.65 -31.22 10.93
N GLY A 1012 -15.27 -30.87 9.81
CA GLY A 1012 -14.78 -29.79 8.94
C GLY A 1012 -15.08 -28.41 9.52
N ASN A 1013 -14.07 -27.62 9.87
CA ASN A 1013 -14.22 -26.18 10.14
C ASN A 1013 -14.44 -25.43 8.81
N TRP A 1014 -15.67 -25.46 8.30
CA TRP A 1014 -16.04 -24.73 7.08
C TRP A 1014 -16.20 -23.24 7.40
N ASN A 1015 -15.61 -22.39 6.59
CA ASN A 1015 -15.69 -20.94 6.77
C ASN A 1015 -16.22 -20.31 5.48
N ILE A 1016 -17.16 -19.38 5.64
CA ILE A 1016 -17.63 -18.48 4.59
C ILE A 1016 -16.78 -17.22 4.67
N HIS A 1017 -16.33 -16.77 3.50
CA HIS A 1017 -15.03 -16.14 3.44
C HIS A 1017 -15.03 -14.69 2.99
N PHE A 1018 -15.41 -13.87 3.96
CA PHE A 1018 -15.11 -12.44 3.97
C PHE A 1018 -13.91 -12.08 4.89
N LYS A 1019 -13.29 -13.04 5.62
CA LYS A 1019 -11.83 -13.23 5.97
C LYS A 1019 -11.00 -12.28 6.90
N THR A 1020 -11.14 -12.32 8.23
CA THR A 1020 -10.16 -12.93 9.17
C THR A 1020 -10.23 -12.23 10.55
N ASN A 1021 -9.37 -12.65 11.48
CA ASN A 1021 -8.74 -11.84 12.53
C ASN A 1021 -7.28 -11.65 12.11
N ALA A 1022 -6.95 -10.67 11.27
CA ALA A 1022 -5.58 -10.16 11.33
C ALA A 1022 -5.49 -9.54 12.73
N THR A 1023 -4.57 -10.02 13.57
CA THR A 1023 -4.22 -9.34 14.82
C THR A 1023 -4.19 -7.84 14.56
N ASP A 1024 -5.20 -7.16 15.10
CA ASP A 1024 -5.45 -5.73 15.01
C ASP A 1024 -4.14 -4.93 14.97
N LEU A 1025 -3.83 -4.35 13.81
CA LEU A 1025 -2.78 -3.35 13.63
C LEU A 1025 -3.40 -1.97 13.38
N SER A 1026 -4.59 -1.96 12.76
CA SER A 1026 -5.50 -0.82 12.60
C SER A 1026 -6.10 -0.40 13.95
N GLY A 1027 -5.24 0.06 14.84
CA GLY A 1027 -5.53 0.38 16.24
C GLY A 1027 -4.26 0.53 17.06
N LYS A 1028 -3.21 -0.21 16.66
CA LYS A 1028 -1.88 -0.14 17.27
C LYS A 1028 -1.04 1.00 16.77
N VAL A 1029 -1.23 1.52 15.56
CA VAL A 1029 -0.54 2.73 15.11
C VAL A 1029 -1.51 3.65 14.38
N ARG A 1030 -1.61 4.90 14.83
CA ARG A 1030 -2.39 5.96 14.18
C ARG A 1030 -1.46 7.10 13.82
N VAL A 1031 -1.56 7.58 12.58
CA VAL A 1031 -0.71 8.65 12.07
C VAL A 1031 -1.57 9.83 11.64
N TYR A 1032 -1.43 10.98 12.29
CA TYR A 1032 -2.26 12.16 12.02
C TYR A 1032 -1.54 13.51 12.30
N PRO A 1033 -1.81 14.55 11.49
CA PRO A 1033 -2.62 14.55 10.27
C PRO A 1033 -1.89 13.82 9.13
N ASN A 1034 -2.57 13.09 8.26
CA ASN A 1034 -1.96 12.48 7.07
C ASN A 1034 -2.88 12.75 5.86
N PRO A 1035 -2.48 13.60 4.89
CA PRO A 1035 -1.17 14.23 4.72
C PRO A 1035 -0.79 15.22 5.83
N ALA A 1036 0.52 15.39 6.02
CA ALA A 1036 1.13 16.16 7.08
C ALA A 1036 2.03 17.26 6.48
N LYS A 1037 2.08 18.45 7.10
CA LYS A 1037 2.82 19.60 6.56
C LYS A 1037 3.94 20.05 7.48
N GLU A 1038 3.58 20.46 8.70
CA GLU A 1038 4.56 20.93 9.69
C GLU A 1038 4.89 19.87 10.75
N LYS A 1039 3.89 19.08 11.13
CA LYS A 1039 4.01 18.08 12.20
C LYS A 1039 3.19 16.84 11.88
N ILE A 1040 3.68 15.70 12.35
CA ILE A 1040 2.98 14.42 12.32
C ILE A 1040 2.97 13.81 13.71
N ASN A 1041 1.83 13.28 14.13
CA ASN A 1041 1.70 12.48 15.35
C ASN A 1041 1.58 11.02 14.97
N ILE A 1042 2.41 10.18 15.57
CA ILE A 1042 2.35 8.73 15.46
C ILE A 1042 2.00 8.19 16.85
N GLN A 1043 0.72 7.84 17.04
CA GLN A 1043 0.20 7.24 18.26
C GLN A 1043 0.30 5.72 18.15
N ILE A 1044 0.99 5.10 19.10
CA ILE A 1044 1.29 3.68 19.11
C ILE A 1044 0.68 3.02 20.36
N HIS A 1045 -0.07 1.92 20.20
CA HIS A 1045 -0.56 1.04 21.25
C HIS A 1045 0.06 -0.36 21.08
N LEU A 1046 1.00 -0.73 21.96
CA LEU A 1046 1.66 -2.05 21.99
C LEU A 1046 1.14 -2.91 23.15
N SER A 1047 1.09 -4.23 22.93
CA SER A 1047 0.53 -5.20 23.88
C SER A 1047 1.49 -5.66 24.98
N GLU A 1048 2.80 -5.44 24.80
CA GLU A 1048 3.85 -5.76 25.78
C GLU A 1048 4.91 -4.65 25.81
N ALA A 1049 5.47 -4.39 26.99
CA ALA A 1049 6.57 -3.44 27.19
C ALA A 1049 7.93 -4.08 26.87
N VAL A 1050 8.15 -4.42 25.61
CA VAL A 1050 9.47 -4.84 25.10
C VAL A 1050 10.14 -3.60 24.48
N PRO A 1051 11.46 -3.37 24.67
CA PRO A 1051 12.15 -2.31 23.93
C PRO A 1051 11.91 -2.51 22.43
N THR A 1052 11.34 -1.48 21.82
CA THR A 1052 10.86 -1.52 20.44
C THR A 1052 11.29 -0.22 19.78
N TYR A 1053 11.72 -0.26 18.51
CA TYR A 1053 12.14 0.92 17.76
C TYR A 1053 11.07 1.32 16.76
N LEU A 1054 10.64 2.58 16.75
CA LEU A 1054 9.99 3.20 15.60
C LEU A 1054 11.08 3.71 14.65
N GLN A 1055 11.07 3.27 13.40
CA GLN A 1055 11.96 3.73 12.33
C GLN A 1055 11.11 4.32 11.20
N ILE A 1056 11.46 5.50 10.70
CA ILE A 1056 10.77 6.20 9.61
C ILE A 1056 11.74 6.32 8.43
N TYR A 1057 11.28 5.99 7.24
CA TYR A 1057 12.03 5.97 5.98
C TYR A 1057 11.38 6.90 4.96
N ASP A 1058 12.17 7.45 4.06
CA ASP A 1058 11.64 8.12 2.86
C ASP A 1058 11.20 7.10 1.79
N ALA A 1059 10.69 7.61 0.67
CA ALA A 1059 10.25 6.79 -0.46
C ALA A 1059 11.37 5.96 -1.11
N LYS A 1060 12.65 6.32 -0.90
CA LYS A 1060 13.83 5.62 -1.43
C LYS A 1060 14.34 4.54 -0.46
N GLY A 1061 13.72 4.40 0.71
CA GLY A 1061 14.17 3.48 1.76
C GLY A 1061 15.31 4.02 2.62
N THR A 1062 15.63 5.31 2.53
CA THR A 1062 16.60 5.98 3.41
C THR A 1062 15.98 6.13 4.79
N LEU A 1063 16.68 5.75 5.86
CA LEU A 1063 16.22 5.97 7.24
C LEU A 1063 16.28 7.47 7.57
N ILE A 1064 15.12 8.07 7.87
CA ILE A 1064 14.96 9.49 8.18
C ILE A 1064 14.94 9.73 9.69
N GLN A 1065 14.30 8.84 10.46
CA GLN A 1065 14.16 9.01 11.90
C GLN A 1065 14.11 7.66 12.61
N GLN A 1066 14.70 7.56 13.80
CA GLN A 1066 14.55 6.40 14.68
C GLN A 1066 14.24 6.85 16.12
N THR A 1067 13.33 6.18 16.80
CA THR A 1067 12.92 6.51 18.17
C THR A 1067 12.63 5.25 18.97
N VAL A 1068 13.17 5.17 20.18
CA VAL A 1068 12.90 4.06 21.12
C VAL A 1068 11.54 4.26 21.77
N LEU A 1069 10.73 3.20 21.81
CA LEU A 1069 9.43 3.17 22.47
C LEU A 1069 9.61 2.63 23.89
N SER A 1070 9.29 3.45 24.89
CA SER A 1070 9.43 3.11 26.32
C SER A 1070 8.15 2.58 26.97
N ASP A 1071 6.98 2.83 26.36
CA ASP A 1071 5.68 2.55 26.97
C ASP A 1071 4.74 1.77 26.02
N SER A 1072 3.75 1.09 26.60
CA SER A 1072 2.71 0.37 25.85
C SER A 1072 1.73 1.29 25.11
N ILE A 1073 1.69 2.58 25.47
CA ILE A 1073 0.93 3.60 24.75
C ILE A 1073 1.83 4.84 24.62
N THR A 1074 2.24 5.20 23.42
CA THR A 1074 3.11 6.37 23.19
C THR A 1074 2.60 7.17 22.01
N THR A 1075 2.40 8.48 22.19
CA THR A 1075 2.19 9.41 21.06
C THR A 1075 3.49 10.14 20.81
N LEU A 1076 4.08 9.93 19.63
CA LEU A 1076 5.29 10.61 19.20
C LEU A 1076 4.91 11.71 18.22
N THR A 1077 5.37 12.93 18.48
CA THR A 1077 5.18 14.07 17.57
C THR A 1077 6.49 14.40 16.90
N PHE A 1078 6.52 14.38 15.57
CA PHE A 1078 7.68 14.75 14.76
C PHE A 1078 7.41 16.09 14.09
N ASN A 1079 8.40 16.99 14.13
CA ASN A 1079 8.44 18.16 13.25
C ASN A 1079 8.97 17.70 11.90
N ILE A 1080 8.14 17.84 10.87
CA ILE A 1080 8.41 17.39 9.50
C ILE A 1080 8.46 18.57 8.53
N ALA A 1081 8.48 19.82 9.02
CA ALA A 1081 8.44 21.01 8.18
C ALA A 1081 9.62 21.12 7.20
N GLN A 1082 10.74 20.44 7.50
CA GLN A 1082 11.93 20.38 6.65
C GLN A 1082 12.05 19.07 5.85
N TRP A 1083 11.08 18.16 6.00
CA TRP A 1083 11.08 16.91 5.25
C TRP A 1083 10.63 17.20 3.81
N ALA A 1084 11.31 16.59 2.84
CA ALA A 1084 10.93 16.74 1.44
C ALA A 1084 9.48 16.26 1.23
N SER A 1085 8.74 16.94 0.38
CA SER A 1085 7.39 16.47 0.01
C SER A 1085 7.48 15.08 -0.60
N GLY A 1086 6.67 14.16 -0.11
CA GLY A 1086 6.75 12.77 -0.56
C GLY A 1086 6.11 11.79 0.39
N LEU A 1087 6.19 10.51 0.00
CA LEU A 1087 5.71 9.39 0.79
C LEU A 1087 6.80 8.94 1.77
N TYR A 1088 6.43 8.77 3.03
CA TYR A 1088 7.28 8.24 4.08
C TYR A 1088 6.68 6.94 4.62
N TYR A 1089 7.55 6.01 4.97
CA TYR A 1089 7.19 4.73 5.57
C TYR A 1089 7.63 4.72 7.01
N TYR A 1090 6.93 4.03 7.89
CA TYR A 1090 7.44 3.76 9.23
C TYR A 1090 7.34 2.27 9.51
N ARG A 1091 8.26 1.74 10.33
CA ARG A 1091 8.18 0.38 10.87
C ARG A 1091 8.50 0.36 12.36
N ILE A 1092 7.84 -0.52 13.08
CA ILE A 1092 8.04 -0.76 14.51
C ILE A 1092 8.71 -2.13 14.67
N VAL A 1093 9.96 -2.15 15.15
CA VAL A 1093 10.78 -3.36 15.27
C VAL A 1093 10.91 -3.76 16.73
N SER A 1094 10.48 -4.98 17.06
CA SER A 1094 10.68 -5.61 18.37
C SER A 1094 11.62 -6.81 18.23
N ASP A 1095 12.45 -7.07 19.24
CA ASP A 1095 13.49 -8.12 19.24
C ASP A 1095 12.96 -9.56 18.99
N LYS A 1096 11.64 -9.79 18.97
CA LYS A 1096 11.03 -11.12 18.87
C LYS A 1096 9.89 -11.30 17.86
N ASN A 1097 9.54 -10.31 17.01
CA ASN A 1097 8.37 -10.42 16.12
C ASN A 1097 8.47 -9.62 14.80
N THR A 1098 7.54 -9.96 13.88
CA THR A 1098 7.27 -9.27 12.59
C THR A 1098 7.13 -7.75 12.77
N PRO A 1099 7.84 -6.92 11.98
CA PRO A 1099 7.75 -5.47 12.11
C PRO A 1099 6.37 -4.95 11.73
N LEU A 1100 5.82 -4.01 12.52
CA LEU A 1100 4.54 -3.37 12.19
C LEU A 1100 4.83 -2.17 11.27
N VAL A 1101 4.37 -2.18 10.02
CA VAL A 1101 4.72 -1.18 8.99
C VAL A 1101 3.52 -0.31 8.64
N GLY A 1102 3.74 0.97 8.37
CA GLY A 1102 2.74 1.87 7.80
C GLY A 1102 3.37 3.03 7.03
N ARG A 1103 2.57 4.02 6.64
CA ARG A 1103 3.03 5.15 5.82
C ARG A 1103 2.29 6.46 6.12
N PHE A 1104 2.91 7.58 5.76
CA PHE A 1104 2.28 8.91 5.74
C PHE A 1104 2.87 9.80 4.65
N VAL A 1105 2.13 10.84 4.25
CA VAL A 1105 2.52 11.77 3.19
C VAL A 1105 2.92 13.10 3.80
N VAL A 1106 4.07 13.63 3.39
CA VAL A 1106 4.50 15.00 3.68
C VAL A 1106 4.19 15.88 2.46
N ILE A 1107 3.58 17.04 2.69
CA ILE A 1107 3.20 18.01 1.63
C ILE A 1107 3.85 19.37 1.84
N ASP A 1108 4.22 20.03 0.74
CA ASP A 1108 5.03 21.26 0.78
C ASP A 1108 4.26 22.49 1.28
N ASN A 1109 5.05 23.50 1.64
CA ASN A 1109 4.68 24.86 1.96
C ASN A 1109 3.87 25.56 0.87
N HIS A 1110 4.13 25.24 -0.40
CA HIS A 1110 3.87 26.09 -1.58
C HIS A 1110 2.48 26.02 -2.20
#